data_AF-A0A842ZSX5-F1
#
_entry.id   AF-A0A842ZSX5-F1
#
_cell.length_a   1.000
_cell.length_b   1.000
_cell.length_c   1.000
_cell.angle_alpha   90.00
_cell.angle_beta   90.00
_cell.angle_gamma   90.00
#
_symmetry.space_group_name_H-M   'P 1'
#
loop_
_entity.id
_entity.type
_entity.pdbx_description
1 polymer ?
#
loop_
_entity_poly.entity_id
_entity_poly.type
_entity_poly.pdbx_seq_one_letter_code
_entity_poly.pdbx_strand_id
1 'polypeptide(L)'
;MLDQLGRIIEKRPWLVVLIIVLITIGFSVFIPSLEFKTNFEDFAPDNEQVKANSRISEYFGMSQQTVILFIQKEQTESTITTQALRDQYDLQKELAEIPGVNGTISITTFVDVICQMEFNKTVDSCTDEQLQTAIHDLLNEPPSGEMALLRTDDPDEPIDYYRLPLLSKGQAVESADIKNCYLLKDNITLTFSFEVSSLSDLPSPLKPPFKRVNTMEWYLEFENSLLPPGFDMGYQIAARIEPTVPRWEIGNGLLGNLRQLIQKNRNHELTSYKKTAYLWIRPPGQEMFFPVQLRTGNVTFDSVTNRINVIVSRQELSSFGIALQFGSFELPAKLTNFSAGVRYYQTPLLHRPGGRIVVNTSFLFDRIERLQKRPLLGTLVSRVFQKYDINLDDFSGLTENMQGTDFLPDTFSLATIQTLWTQADIAPDTGVSTTVFPLIPQLFRDLRVNALSFISNDYIQLKSPKASIIIVQLDLKSSEAGEIAQVNNNIVNKINELNKQYSSISIQATGEGIVTTQINDVAMQAMTIIGPSIFIIILCILFLTFRKPSYVLLPILVFAFSCVWLFGTMALLGISFNIIAVALLPLNIGLGVEYSVNLLYNYRIELKKGRTPAEAIRLSIKEVGIAIFLAWFTTFVAFLSFLSATLPPVRDFGIFLALGITYTFIITMTLLVALRYIIDRRKKTSSVKPSTHTFSMTNTMGRLAQILLRHQKKVFLVTILVCLVMGTAVTQLKSGFSMNQFIPQENPAIKLFAQIGEEFPFSSQDQEYILIEGNVATMQALKGLATTHEKMKDDQYVARKPDGSTKTESIYTMIQQAVANNQSLITLFNIDESTHLPKTDADVYQFYDYLSNSVEYGVQVQGVLHKDGDEYTATILRVYVDIGSDSDDMTKQFEQLDKDLYDDVAAYGDAKSIVTGNLLITLSILKNMTESQILSTGICFILAAIMLSLIYRNPILGLIAMIPVTISIIWVLGTMYFIGYSLNILTITVTCITIGVGIDYACYITERFRLVADKTGDVTKAVTETISRTGSAVLIAALSSMFGFGVLAFAPIPPQQQFGIITAITLLYAFITSILVLPLVLARWANWRKKRKGYMIHPGAPKGLDGIAEDSEYTDEQ
;
A
#
# COMPACT_ATOMS: atom_id res chain seq x y z
N MET A 1 49.87 19.86 27.49
CA MET A 1 48.41 19.84 27.74
C MET A 1 48.01 18.82 28.81
N LEU A 2 48.16 17.50 28.61
CA LEU A 2 47.76 16.47 29.60
C LEU A 2 48.41 16.64 31.00
N ASP A 3 49.68 17.05 31.05
CA ASP A 3 50.35 17.34 32.34
C ASP A 3 49.77 18.57 33.07
N GLN A 4 49.26 19.56 32.33
CA GLN A 4 48.56 20.72 32.93
C GLN A 4 47.18 20.32 33.44
N LEU A 5 46.45 19.46 32.71
CA LEU A 5 45.18 18.89 33.15
C LEU A 5 45.34 18.18 34.51
N GLY A 6 46.38 17.34 34.65
CA GLY A 6 46.69 16.69 35.92
C GLY A 6 46.92 17.67 37.07
N ARG A 7 47.65 18.77 36.84
CA ARG A 7 47.88 19.81 37.86
C ARG A 7 46.59 20.56 38.23
N ILE A 8 45.69 20.81 37.27
CA ILE A 8 44.40 21.46 37.54
C ILE A 8 43.53 20.57 38.44
N ILE A 9 43.44 19.27 38.11
CA ILE A 9 42.67 18.30 38.87
C ILE A 9 43.24 18.14 40.29
N GLU A 10 44.56 18.15 40.43
CA GLU A 10 45.21 18.12 41.75
C GLU A 10 44.87 19.34 42.60
N LYS A 11 44.93 20.56 42.01
CA LYS A 11 44.70 21.83 42.73
C LYS A 11 43.23 22.11 43.04
N ARG A 12 42.31 21.81 42.12
CA ARG A 12 40.89 22.18 42.22
C ARG A 12 39.94 21.04 41.76
N PRO A 13 39.97 19.86 42.39
CA PRO A 13 39.19 18.71 41.93
C PRO A 13 37.66 18.93 42.06
N TRP A 14 37.19 19.60 43.12
CA TRP A 14 35.76 19.88 43.31
C TRP A 14 35.18 20.84 42.26
N LEU A 15 35.99 21.79 41.77
CA LEU A 15 35.57 22.71 40.71
C LEU A 15 35.36 21.96 39.40
N VAL A 16 36.24 20.99 39.07
CA VAL A 16 36.08 20.13 37.88
C VAL A 16 34.80 19.31 37.98
N VAL A 17 34.53 18.69 39.14
CA VAL A 17 33.29 17.92 39.37
C VAL A 17 32.06 18.81 39.21
N LEU A 18 32.06 20.01 39.81
CA LEU A 18 30.94 20.95 39.74
C LEU A 18 30.64 21.37 38.29
N ILE A 19 31.66 21.70 37.49
CA ILE A 19 31.49 22.07 36.07
C ILE A 19 30.83 20.93 35.29
N ILE A 20 31.35 19.71 35.41
CA ILE A 20 30.81 18.56 34.67
C ILE A 20 29.37 18.27 35.10
N VAL A 21 29.06 18.34 36.39
CA VAL A 21 27.68 18.16 36.90
C VAL A 21 26.74 19.23 36.35
N LEU A 22 27.14 20.51 36.33
CA LEU A 22 26.33 21.60 35.77
C LEU A 22 26.05 21.42 34.28
N ILE A 23 27.07 21.04 33.49
CA ILE A 23 26.88 20.73 32.06
C ILE A 23 25.91 19.56 31.89
N THR A 24 26.04 18.53 32.72
CA THR A 24 25.15 17.35 32.69
C THR A 24 23.70 17.72 33.00
N ILE A 25 23.48 18.58 34.00
CA ILE A 25 22.15 19.11 34.31
C ILE A 25 21.60 19.87 33.10
N GLY A 26 22.41 20.71 32.45
CA GLY A 26 22.01 21.44 31.24
C GLY A 26 21.53 20.52 30.12
N PHE A 27 22.28 19.47 29.77
CA PHE A 27 21.87 18.49 28.77
C PHE A 27 20.63 17.69 29.20
N SER A 28 20.49 17.36 30.49
CA SER A 28 19.35 16.57 30.98
C SER A 28 17.99 17.26 30.82
N VAL A 29 17.96 18.60 30.78
CA VAL A 29 16.72 19.38 30.60
C VAL A 29 16.10 19.16 29.22
N PHE A 30 16.90 18.81 28.21
CA PHE A 30 16.42 18.60 26.84
C PHE A 30 15.91 17.17 26.60
N ILE A 31 16.35 16.18 27.39
CA ILE A 31 16.00 14.77 27.19
C ILE A 31 14.48 14.50 27.08
N PRO A 32 13.58 15.16 27.86
CA PRO A 32 12.15 14.94 27.74
C PRO A 32 11.55 15.31 26.38
N SER A 33 12.24 16.10 25.55
CA SER A 33 11.82 16.45 24.19
C SER A 33 12.28 15.45 23.13
N LEU A 34 12.98 14.39 23.52
CA LEU A 34 13.45 13.37 22.59
C LEU A 34 12.31 12.43 22.18
N GLU A 35 11.94 12.46 20.91
CA GLU A 35 10.90 11.58 20.35
C GLU A 35 11.49 10.28 19.82
N PHE A 36 10.77 9.16 20.03
CA PHE A 36 11.09 7.87 19.44
C PHE A 36 10.30 7.70 18.14
N LYS A 37 10.99 7.59 17.00
CA LYS A 37 10.35 7.45 15.68
C LYS A 37 11.20 6.57 14.77
N THR A 38 10.57 5.61 14.11
CA THR A 38 11.20 4.76 13.09
C THR A 38 10.27 4.66 11.89
N ASN A 39 10.47 5.52 10.89
CA ASN A 39 9.70 5.50 9.65
C ASN A 39 10.53 4.92 8.49
N PHE A 40 9.86 4.32 7.50
CA PHE A 40 10.50 3.84 6.27
C PHE A 40 11.24 4.96 5.53
N GLU A 41 10.61 6.13 5.42
CA GLU A 41 11.16 7.32 4.76
C GLU A 41 12.48 7.80 5.36
N ASP A 42 12.69 7.62 6.67
CA ASP A 42 13.93 8.03 7.34
C ASP A 42 15.15 7.25 6.81
N PHE A 43 14.94 6.04 6.27
CA PHE A 43 15.99 5.21 5.69
C PHE A 43 16.23 5.51 4.20
N ALA A 44 15.36 6.30 3.57
CA ALA A 44 15.45 6.56 2.15
C ALA A 44 16.65 7.49 1.83
N PRO A 45 17.37 7.25 0.72
CA PRO A 45 18.49 8.08 0.32
C PRO A 45 18.02 9.44 -0.22
N ASP A 46 18.89 10.45 -0.17
CA ASP A 46 18.62 11.81 -0.66
C ASP A 46 18.62 11.90 -2.21
N ASN A 47 17.70 11.22 -2.90
CA ASN A 47 17.61 11.20 -4.37
C ASN A 47 16.28 11.77 -4.91
N GLU A 48 16.19 11.99 -6.22
CA GLU A 48 15.00 12.59 -6.84
C GLU A 48 13.76 11.68 -6.78
N GLN A 49 13.95 10.37 -6.82
CA GLN A 49 12.89 9.37 -6.72
C GLN A 49 12.17 9.44 -5.37
N VAL A 50 12.92 9.47 -4.27
CA VAL A 50 12.40 9.60 -2.91
C VAL A 50 11.68 10.95 -2.74
N LYS A 51 12.29 12.04 -3.23
CA LYS A 51 11.67 13.37 -3.19
C LYS A 51 10.36 13.45 -3.99
N ALA A 52 10.28 12.76 -5.13
CA ALA A 52 9.05 12.69 -5.90
C ALA A 52 7.95 11.98 -5.11
N ASN A 53 8.27 10.92 -4.34
CA ASN A 53 7.29 10.25 -3.48
C ASN A 53 6.73 11.19 -2.39
N SER A 54 7.59 12.00 -1.76
CA SER A 54 7.14 13.04 -0.83
C SER A 54 6.25 14.09 -1.49
N ARG A 55 6.56 14.51 -2.73
CA ARG A 55 5.71 15.44 -3.50
C ARG A 55 4.37 14.83 -3.90
N ILE A 56 4.31 13.53 -4.20
CA ILE A 56 3.04 12.83 -4.43
C ILE A 56 2.15 12.94 -3.18
N SER A 57 2.72 12.72 -2.00
CA SER A 57 1.96 12.88 -0.74
C SER A 57 1.48 14.32 -0.55
N GLU A 58 2.29 15.33 -0.91
CA GLU A 58 1.94 16.76 -0.81
C GLU A 58 0.84 17.16 -1.81
N TYR A 59 0.95 16.73 -3.08
CA TYR A 59 0.03 17.14 -4.15
C TYR A 59 -1.32 16.43 -4.10
N PHE A 60 -1.34 15.15 -3.74
CA PHE A 60 -2.51 14.30 -3.86
C PHE A 60 -3.05 13.80 -2.50
N GLY A 61 -2.48 14.26 -1.37
CA GLY A 61 -2.94 13.91 -0.01
C GLY A 61 -2.71 12.45 0.36
N MET A 62 -1.72 11.81 -0.26
CA MET A 62 -1.51 10.35 -0.29
C MET A 62 -0.69 9.80 0.88
N SER A 63 -1.03 10.17 2.11
CA SER A 63 -0.63 9.36 3.28
C SER A 63 -1.83 8.60 3.84
N GLN A 64 -2.60 7.94 2.96
CA GLN A 64 -3.61 6.99 3.42
C GLN A 64 -2.90 5.73 3.92
N GLN A 65 -2.47 5.77 5.18
CA GLN A 65 -2.20 4.53 5.88
C GLN A 65 -3.49 3.70 5.86
N THR A 66 -3.36 2.46 5.42
CA THR A 66 -4.46 1.52 5.42
C THR A 66 -4.24 0.45 6.48
N VAL A 67 -5.33 0.05 7.10
CA VAL A 67 -5.40 -1.15 7.94
C VAL A 67 -6.17 -2.20 7.16
N ILE A 68 -5.58 -3.37 6.99
CA ILE A 68 -6.18 -4.50 6.30
C ILE A 68 -6.70 -5.47 7.36
N LEU A 69 -8.01 -5.72 7.33
CA LEU A 69 -8.64 -6.74 8.14
C LEU A 69 -8.81 -7.99 7.31
N PHE A 70 -8.28 -9.10 7.81
CA PHE A 70 -8.49 -10.41 7.26
C PHE A 70 -9.66 -11.08 7.98
N ILE A 71 -10.64 -11.49 7.19
CA ILE A 71 -11.87 -12.11 7.68
C ILE A 71 -11.88 -13.54 7.19
N GLN A 72 -11.90 -14.48 8.13
CA GLN A 72 -11.94 -15.90 7.83
C GLN A 72 -13.23 -16.51 8.34
N LYS A 73 -13.84 -17.40 7.54
CA LYS A 73 -15.04 -18.13 7.96
C LYS A 73 -14.73 -18.98 9.20
N GLU A 74 -15.66 -19.03 10.14
CA GLU A 74 -15.52 -19.86 11.35
C GLU A 74 -16.57 -21.00 11.38
N GLN A 75 -17.82 -20.70 11.73
CA GLN A 75 -18.92 -21.68 11.76
C GLN A 75 -19.72 -21.74 10.45
N THR A 76 -19.52 -20.79 9.54
CA THR A 76 -20.24 -20.72 8.27
C THR A 76 -19.53 -21.44 7.13
N GLU A 77 -20.29 -21.76 6.07
CA GLU A 77 -19.73 -22.39 4.88
C GLU A 77 -18.79 -21.45 4.12
N SER A 78 -19.04 -20.12 4.16
CA SER A 78 -18.30 -19.09 3.43
C SER A 78 -18.44 -17.69 4.07
N THR A 79 -17.50 -16.78 3.78
CA THR A 79 -17.51 -15.37 4.18
C THR A 79 -18.54 -14.50 3.45
N ILE A 80 -19.20 -15.00 2.39
CA ILE A 80 -20.26 -14.29 1.66
C ILE A 80 -21.68 -14.82 1.99
N THR A 81 -21.84 -15.53 3.11
CA THR A 81 -23.16 -15.92 3.62
C THR A 81 -23.91 -14.69 4.16
N THR A 82 -25.25 -14.75 4.21
CA THR A 82 -26.08 -13.60 4.65
C THR A 82 -25.70 -13.11 6.03
N GLN A 83 -25.50 -14.01 7.01
CA GLN A 83 -25.04 -13.63 8.35
C GLN A 83 -23.62 -13.05 8.34
N ALA A 84 -22.68 -13.66 7.60
CA ALA A 84 -21.30 -13.16 7.54
C ALA A 84 -21.20 -11.77 6.91
N LEU A 85 -22.08 -11.44 5.95
CA LEU A 85 -22.14 -10.12 5.35
C LEU A 85 -22.78 -9.08 6.28
N ARG A 86 -23.78 -9.45 7.08
CA ARG A 86 -24.31 -8.57 8.14
C ARG A 86 -23.26 -8.27 9.19
N ASP A 87 -22.57 -9.30 9.70
CA ASP A 87 -21.49 -9.14 10.68
C ASP A 87 -20.35 -8.26 10.13
N GLN A 88 -19.99 -8.43 8.85
CA GLN A 88 -19.02 -7.57 8.16
C GLN A 88 -19.51 -6.12 8.01
N TYR A 89 -20.78 -5.91 7.68
CA TYR A 89 -21.37 -4.57 7.53
C TYR A 89 -21.47 -3.83 8.87
N ASP A 90 -21.83 -4.53 9.94
CA ASP A 90 -21.85 -3.97 11.29
C ASP A 90 -20.44 -3.63 11.79
N LEU A 91 -19.45 -4.49 11.50
CA LEU A 91 -18.04 -4.18 11.74
C LEU A 91 -17.61 -2.89 11.03
N GLN A 92 -18.00 -2.68 9.78
CA GLN A 92 -17.69 -1.45 9.04
C GLN A 92 -18.27 -0.20 9.70
N LYS A 93 -19.54 -0.26 10.16
CA LYS A 93 -20.18 0.86 10.88
C LYS A 93 -19.43 1.20 12.16
N GLU A 94 -19.13 0.18 12.98
CA GLU A 94 -18.42 0.36 14.25
C GLU A 94 -17.01 0.94 14.06
N LEU A 95 -16.31 0.57 12.98
CA LEU A 95 -15.00 1.13 12.64
C LEU A 95 -15.09 2.57 12.15
N ALA A 96 -16.15 2.93 11.41
CA ALA A 96 -16.36 4.28 10.92
C ALA A 96 -16.64 5.30 12.06
N GLU A 97 -17.05 4.84 13.24
CA GLU A 97 -17.21 5.69 14.43
C GLU A 97 -15.87 6.05 15.10
N ILE A 98 -14.77 5.38 14.76
CA ILE A 98 -13.44 5.63 15.35
C ILE A 98 -12.87 6.93 14.77
N PRO A 99 -12.53 7.94 15.59
CA PRO A 99 -11.88 9.15 15.12
C PRO A 99 -10.56 8.82 14.39
N GLY A 100 -10.39 9.35 13.18
CA GLY A 100 -9.23 9.10 12.32
C GLY A 100 -9.48 8.03 11.24
N VAL A 101 -10.59 7.28 11.30
CA VAL A 101 -11.04 6.42 10.19
C VAL A 101 -11.86 7.27 9.21
N ASN A 102 -11.44 7.32 7.95
CA ASN A 102 -12.14 8.05 6.89
C ASN A 102 -13.24 7.20 6.25
N GLY A 103 -12.96 5.92 6.07
CA GLY A 103 -13.88 4.99 5.40
C GLY A 103 -13.38 3.57 5.41
N THR A 104 -14.26 2.64 5.04
CA THR A 104 -13.92 1.23 4.90
C THR A 104 -14.43 0.70 3.56
N ILE A 105 -13.66 -0.18 2.93
CA ILE A 105 -14.01 -0.81 1.66
C ILE A 105 -13.94 -2.32 1.85
N SER A 106 -15.01 -3.03 1.53
CA SER A 106 -15.05 -4.49 1.48
C SER A 106 -16.09 -4.99 0.48
N ILE A 107 -16.27 -6.32 0.40
CA ILE A 107 -17.37 -6.92 -0.34
C ILE A 107 -18.75 -6.34 0.05
N THR A 108 -18.99 -6.02 1.33
CA THR A 108 -20.26 -5.45 1.78
C THR A 108 -20.51 -4.04 1.26
N THR A 109 -19.45 -3.27 1.02
CA THR A 109 -19.55 -1.93 0.42
C THR A 109 -20.19 -2.01 -0.97
N PHE A 110 -19.81 -3.01 -1.77
CA PHE A 110 -20.38 -3.23 -3.09
C PHE A 110 -21.78 -3.84 -3.02
N VAL A 111 -22.00 -4.80 -2.13
CA VAL A 111 -23.33 -5.42 -1.93
C VAL A 111 -24.35 -4.39 -1.43
N ASP A 112 -23.96 -3.44 -0.59
CA ASP A 112 -24.84 -2.37 -0.10
C ASP A 112 -25.30 -1.46 -1.25
N VAL A 113 -24.41 -1.10 -2.18
CA VAL A 113 -24.79 -0.34 -3.39
C VAL A 113 -25.84 -1.09 -4.20
N ILE A 114 -25.68 -2.41 -4.39
CA ILE A 114 -26.67 -3.23 -5.10
C ILE A 114 -28.00 -3.28 -4.33
N CYS A 115 -27.96 -3.45 -3.01
CA CYS A 115 -29.15 -3.45 -2.17
C CYS A 115 -29.91 -2.11 -2.23
N GLN A 116 -29.19 -0.99 -2.26
CA GLN A 116 -29.79 0.33 -2.40
C GLN A 116 -30.40 0.52 -3.79
N MET A 117 -29.71 0.09 -4.84
CA MET A 117 -30.18 0.22 -6.22
C MET A 117 -31.39 -0.67 -6.53
N GLU A 118 -31.40 -1.92 -6.05
CA GLU A 118 -32.48 -2.86 -6.36
C GLU A 118 -33.65 -2.81 -5.37
N PHE A 119 -33.38 -2.56 -4.08
CA PHE A 119 -34.39 -2.70 -3.03
C PHE A 119 -34.60 -1.43 -2.20
N ASN A 120 -33.85 -0.35 -2.46
CA ASN A 120 -33.86 0.88 -1.65
C ASN A 120 -33.68 0.60 -0.15
N LYS A 121 -32.77 -0.34 0.15
CA LYS A 121 -32.47 -0.85 1.48
C LYS A 121 -30.97 -0.96 1.65
N THR A 122 -30.52 -0.96 2.91
CA THR A 122 -29.12 -1.29 3.23
C THR A 122 -29.00 -2.78 3.50
N VAL A 123 -27.77 -3.30 3.55
CA VAL A 123 -27.50 -4.73 3.88
C VAL A 123 -28.25 -5.19 5.13
N ASP A 124 -28.36 -4.34 6.14
CA ASP A 124 -29.03 -4.65 7.41
C ASP A 124 -30.57 -4.74 7.28
N SER A 125 -31.18 -3.93 6.42
CA SER A 125 -32.64 -3.94 6.22
C SER A 125 -33.16 -4.85 5.10
N CYS A 126 -32.26 -5.40 4.27
CA CYS A 126 -32.59 -6.43 3.29
C CYS A 126 -33.02 -7.75 3.96
N THR A 127 -33.96 -8.47 3.34
CA THR A 127 -34.25 -9.87 3.74
C THR A 127 -33.14 -10.78 3.24
N ASP A 128 -33.05 -12.01 3.77
CA ASP A 128 -32.01 -12.96 3.35
C ASP A 128 -32.10 -13.31 1.87
N GLU A 129 -33.32 -13.42 1.31
CA GLU A 129 -33.54 -13.62 -0.13
C GLU A 129 -33.08 -12.42 -0.96
N GLN A 130 -33.36 -11.19 -0.51
CA GLN A 130 -32.92 -9.96 -1.18
C GLN A 130 -31.40 -9.87 -1.18
N LEU A 131 -30.76 -10.18 -0.05
CA LEU A 131 -29.30 -10.15 0.07
C LEU A 131 -28.64 -11.22 -0.81
N GLN A 132 -29.19 -12.45 -0.84
CA GLN A 132 -28.72 -13.49 -1.77
C GLN A 132 -28.85 -13.07 -3.24
N THR A 133 -29.96 -12.41 -3.59
CA THR A 133 -30.18 -11.87 -4.94
C THR A 133 -29.13 -10.81 -5.28
N ALA A 134 -28.91 -9.83 -4.39
CA ALA A 134 -27.91 -8.79 -4.58
C ALA A 134 -26.49 -9.35 -4.78
N ILE A 135 -26.10 -10.36 -4.00
CA ILE A 135 -24.79 -11.04 -4.16
C ILE A 135 -24.72 -11.78 -5.50
N HIS A 136 -25.81 -12.47 -5.88
CA HIS A 136 -25.88 -13.20 -7.14
C HIS A 136 -25.69 -12.26 -8.33
N ASP A 137 -26.37 -11.12 -8.33
CA ASP A 137 -26.30 -10.13 -9.41
C ASP A 137 -24.98 -9.37 -9.42
N LEU A 138 -24.34 -9.19 -8.26
CA LEU A 138 -23.00 -8.60 -8.16
C LEU A 138 -21.92 -9.53 -8.70
N LEU A 139 -21.95 -10.82 -8.36
CA LEU A 139 -20.82 -11.73 -8.62
C LEU A 139 -20.94 -12.52 -9.94
N ASN A 140 -22.14 -12.63 -10.52
CA ASN A 140 -22.34 -13.34 -11.78
C ASN A 140 -22.45 -12.39 -12.98
N GLU A 141 -22.06 -12.88 -14.14
CA GLU A 141 -22.28 -12.13 -15.38
C GLU A 141 -23.74 -12.27 -15.83
N PRO A 142 -24.38 -11.17 -16.27
CA PRO A 142 -25.65 -11.28 -16.95
C PRO A 142 -25.48 -12.13 -18.21
N PRO A 143 -26.47 -12.97 -18.56
CA PRO A 143 -26.42 -13.76 -19.78
C PRO A 143 -26.23 -12.85 -20.99
N SER A 144 -25.21 -13.14 -21.80
CA SER A 144 -24.92 -12.40 -23.04
C SER A 144 -25.70 -13.01 -24.21
N GLY A 145 -26.43 -12.16 -24.93
CA GLY A 145 -27.13 -12.53 -26.16
C GLY A 145 -28.66 -12.60 -26.02
N GLU A 146 -29.26 -13.31 -26.97
CA GLU A 146 -30.71 -13.45 -27.10
C GLU A 146 -31.24 -14.42 -26.03
N MET A 147 -32.20 -13.98 -25.20
CA MET A 147 -32.87 -14.83 -24.23
C MET A 147 -34.27 -15.20 -24.70
N ALA A 148 -34.60 -16.49 -24.69
CA ALA A 148 -35.97 -16.95 -24.85
C ALA A 148 -36.77 -16.64 -23.58
N LEU A 149 -37.82 -15.84 -23.70
CA LEU A 149 -38.65 -15.41 -22.58
C LEU A 149 -39.73 -16.43 -22.23
N LEU A 150 -40.21 -17.16 -23.24
CA LEU A 150 -41.27 -18.16 -23.11
C LEU A 150 -40.68 -19.57 -23.31
N ARG A 151 -41.25 -20.56 -22.61
CA ARG A 151 -41.03 -21.98 -22.95
C ARG A 151 -42.03 -22.30 -24.07
N THR A 152 -41.57 -23.00 -25.11
CA THR A 152 -42.34 -23.30 -26.34
C THR A 152 -43.79 -23.67 -26.03
N ASP A 153 -44.71 -22.90 -26.61
CA ASP A 153 -46.15 -23.22 -26.64
C ASP A 153 -46.43 -24.45 -27.51
N ASP A 154 -47.50 -25.16 -27.17
CA ASP A 154 -47.98 -26.33 -27.92
C ASP A 154 -48.69 -25.85 -29.21
N PRO A 155 -48.14 -26.12 -30.41
CA PRO A 155 -48.78 -25.71 -31.67
C PRO A 155 -50.09 -26.45 -31.97
N ASP A 156 -50.42 -27.52 -31.23
CA ASP A 156 -51.63 -28.34 -31.43
C ASP A 156 -52.73 -28.05 -30.37
N GLU A 157 -52.68 -26.90 -29.69
CA GLU A 157 -53.69 -26.56 -28.67
C GLU A 157 -55.11 -26.32 -29.26
N PRO A 158 -56.17 -26.72 -28.52
CA PRO A 158 -57.54 -26.55 -28.98
C PRO A 158 -58.00 -25.09 -28.87
N ILE A 159 -57.75 -24.28 -29.91
CA ILE A 159 -58.31 -22.93 -30.19
C ILE A 159 -59.13 -22.32 -29.04
N ASP A 160 -58.53 -21.44 -28.24
CA ASP A 160 -59.16 -20.78 -27.09
C ASP A 160 -60.24 -19.72 -27.42
N TYR A 161 -60.69 -19.62 -28.68
CA TYR A 161 -61.57 -18.54 -29.14
C TYR A 161 -63.07 -18.86 -29.11
N TYR A 162 -63.85 -17.83 -28.76
CA TYR A 162 -65.22 -17.69 -29.24
C TYR A 162 -65.23 -17.58 -30.78
N ARG A 163 -65.73 -18.63 -31.46
CA ARG A 163 -65.99 -18.60 -32.91
C ARG A 163 -66.79 -17.35 -33.30
N LEU A 164 -66.17 -16.45 -34.05
CA LEU A 164 -66.88 -15.45 -34.85
C LEU A 164 -67.88 -16.18 -35.77
N PRO A 165 -69.18 -15.82 -35.79
CA PRO A 165 -70.16 -16.44 -36.69
C PRO A 165 -69.93 -16.14 -38.19
N LEU A 166 -68.82 -15.47 -38.54
CA LEU A 166 -68.54 -14.93 -39.86
C LEU A 166 -67.13 -15.26 -40.40
N LEU A 167 -66.35 -16.10 -39.71
CA LEU A 167 -65.16 -16.74 -40.27
C LEU A 167 -65.60 -18.06 -40.94
N SER A 168 -65.20 -18.27 -42.20
CA SER A 168 -65.48 -19.51 -42.92
C SER A 168 -64.93 -20.71 -42.16
N LYS A 169 -65.70 -21.80 -42.07
CA LYS A 169 -65.28 -23.07 -41.47
C LYS A 169 -63.89 -23.48 -41.98
N GLY A 170 -62.94 -23.66 -41.07
CA GLY A 170 -61.72 -24.45 -41.30
C GLY A 170 -60.44 -23.71 -41.72
N GLN A 171 -60.30 -22.42 -41.45
CA GLN A 171 -58.99 -21.76 -41.50
C GLN A 171 -58.74 -21.03 -40.17
N ALA A 172 -58.34 -21.78 -39.14
CA ALA A 172 -57.40 -21.24 -38.17
C ALA A 172 -56.07 -21.23 -38.91
N VAL A 173 -55.44 -20.06 -39.04
CA VAL A 173 -54.11 -20.02 -39.64
C VAL A 173 -53.16 -19.97 -38.46
N GLU A 174 -52.67 -21.14 -38.08
CA GLU A 174 -51.58 -21.37 -37.10
C GLU A 174 -50.39 -20.41 -37.32
N SER A 175 -50.27 -19.85 -38.53
CA SER A 175 -49.21 -18.98 -38.99
C SER A 175 -48.95 -17.71 -38.16
N ALA A 176 -49.96 -17.19 -37.44
CA ALA A 176 -49.85 -15.95 -36.65
C ALA A 176 -49.68 -16.19 -35.14
N ASP A 177 -49.79 -17.45 -34.71
CA ASP A 177 -49.69 -17.87 -33.31
C ASP A 177 -48.25 -17.73 -32.85
N ILE A 178 -48.07 -17.33 -31.59
CA ILE A 178 -46.76 -17.03 -31.01
C ILE A 178 -46.14 -18.33 -30.53
N LYS A 179 -45.07 -18.78 -31.19
CA LYS A 179 -44.31 -19.96 -30.80
C LYS A 179 -43.34 -19.69 -29.66
N ASN A 180 -42.67 -18.53 -29.71
CA ASN A 180 -41.76 -18.07 -28.67
C ASN A 180 -41.54 -16.55 -28.76
N CYS A 181 -41.10 -15.94 -27.66
CA CYS A 181 -40.64 -14.57 -27.63
C CYS A 181 -39.18 -14.52 -27.20
N TYR A 182 -38.42 -13.65 -27.86
CA TYR A 182 -37.04 -13.41 -27.53
C TYR A 182 -36.80 -11.95 -27.18
N LEU A 183 -35.90 -11.73 -26.24
CA LEU A 183 -35.40 -10.41 -25.92
C LEU A 183 -33.89 -10.39 -26.12
N LEU A 184 -33.44 -9.46 -26.96
CA LEU A 184 -32.04 -9.22 -27.22
C LEU A 184 -31.68 -7.82 -26.72
N LYS A 185 -30.67 -7.77 -25.85
CA LYS A 185 -30.03 -6.54 -25.41
C LYS A 185 -28.79 -6.27 -26.26
N ASP A 186 -28.79 -5.14 -26.95
CA ASP A 186 -27.62 -4.55 -27.60
C ASP A 186 -27.15 -3.33 -26.79
N ASN A 187 -26.01 -2.73 -27.15
CA ASN A 187 -25.43 -1.59 -26.43
C ASN A 187 -26.41 -0.41 -26.33
N ILE A 188 -27.08 -0.08 -27.43
CA ILE A 188 -27.97 1.09 -27.54
C ILE A 188 -29.45 0.75 -27.76
N THR A 189 -29.79 -0.49 -28.13
CA THR A 189 -31.16 -0.89 -28.46
C THR A 189 -31.61 -2.14 -27.70
N LEU A 190 -32.92 -2.24 -27.49
CA LEU A 190 -33.59 -3.46 -27.06
C LEU A 190 -34.46 -3.96 -28.20
N THR A 191 -34.29 -5.24 -28.54
CA THR A 191 -35.04 -5.90 -29.61
C THR A 191 -35.96 -6.95 -29.01
N PHE A 192 -37.26 -6.74 -29.19
CA PHE A 192 -38.31 -7.67 -28.80
C PHE A 192 -38.76 -8.44 -30.03
N SER A 193 -38.56 -9.75 -30.03
CA SER A 193 -38.81 -10.61 -31.19
C SER A 193 -39.94 -11.58 -30.89
N PHE A 194 -40.97 -11.59 -31.73
CA PHE A 194 -42.06 -12.57 -31.70
C PHE A 194 -41.80 -13.62 -32.79
N GLU A 195 -41.48 -14.85 -32.42
CA GLU A 195 -41.41 -15.98 -33.36
C GLU A 195 -42.82 -16.53 -33.56
N VAL A 196 -43.32 -16.47 -34.79
CA VAL A 196 -44.64 -16.97 -35.18
C VAL A 196 -44.49 -18.21 -36.08
N SER A 197 -45.54 -19.01 -36.21
CA SER A 197 -45.44 -20.29 -36.95
C SER A 197 -45.10 -20.14 -38.44
N SER A 198 -45.61 -19.10 -39.13
CA SER A 198 -45.28 -18.83 -40.54
C SER A 198 -45.59 -17.39 -40.97
N LEU A 199 -44.57 -16.59 -41.31
CA LEU A 199 -44.77 -15.28 -41.93
C LEU A 199 -44.97 -15.35 -43.44
N SER A 200 -44.62 -16.47 -44.08
CA SER A 200 -44.81 -16.69 -45.53
C SER A 200 -46.27 -16.76 -45.96
N ASP A 201 -47.19 -17.06 -45.03
CA ASP A 201 -48.63 -17.10 -45.29
C ASP A 201 -49.29 -15.72 -45.26
N LEU A 202 -48.54 -14.67 -44.86
CA LEU A 202 -49.04 -13.29 -44.89
C LEU A 202 -48.98 -12.72 -46.32
N PRO A 203 -50.12 -12.25 -46.88
CA PRO A 203 -50.15 -11.73 -48.23
C PRO A 203 -49.39 -10.39 -48.32
N SER A 204 -48.39 -10.32 -49.21
CA SER A 204 -47.75 -9.05 -49.60
C SER A 204 -48.71 -8.23 -50.49
N PRO A 205 -49.00 -6.94 -50.20
CA PRO A 205 -48.38 -6.09 -49.19
C PRO A 205 -49.11 -6.17 -47.84
N LEU A 206 -48.44 -6.74 -46.82
CA LEU A 206 -48.70 -6.68 -45.36
C LEU A 206 -50.13 -6.27 -44.95
N LYS A 207 -51.11 -7.05 -45.41
CA LYS A 207 -52.48 -7.02 -44.87
C LYS A 207 -52.54 -7.97 -43.69
N PRO A 208 -53.34 -7.67 -42.65
CA PRO A 208 -53.65 -8.65 -41.63
C PRO A 208 -54.16 -9.95 -42.30
N PRO A 209 -53.78 -11.13 -41.78
CA PRO A 209 -54.06 -12.42 -42.42
C PRO A 209 -55.56 -12.68 -42.61
N PHE A 210 -56.40 -12.02 -41.80
CA PHE A 210 -57.85 -12.15 -41.87
C PHE A 210 -58.46 -11.19 -42.90
N LYS A 211 -59.23 -11.71 -43.87
CA LYS A 211 -59.91 -10.97 -44.97
C LYS A 211 -60.80 -9.78 -44.53
N ARG A 212 -61.01 -9.55 -43.23
CA ARG A 212 -61.82 -8.45 -42.67
C ARG A 212 -61.13 -7.65 -41.56
N VAL A 213 -60.02 -8.14 -41.01
CA VAL A 213 -59.23 -7.42 -40.00
C VAL A 213 -58.34 -6.42 -40.73
N ASN A 214 -58.34 -5.17 -40.29
CA ASN A 214 -57.47 -4.14 -40.89
C ASN A 214 -56.47 -3.55 -39.90
N THR A 215 -56.65 -3.79 -38.60
CA THR A 215 -55.70 -3.36 -37.58
C THR A 215 -55.49 -4.52 -36.62
N MET A 216 -54.22 -4.89 -36.44
CA MET A 216 -53.77 -6.04 -35.65
C MET A 216 -52.48 -5.67 -34.94
N GLU A 217 -52.26 -6.22 -33.76
CA GLU A 217 -51.00 -6.07 -33.05
C GLU A 217 -50.57 -7.35 -32.34
N TRP A 218 -49.26 -7.60 -32.38
CA TRP A 218 -48.57 -8.55 -31.51
C TRP A 218 -48.01 -7.76 -30.34
N TYR A 219 -48.27 -8.19 -29.12
CA TYR A 219 -47.82 -7.48 -27.92
C TYR A 219 -47.12 -8.44 -26.96
N LEU A 220 -46.13 -7.91 -26.23
CA LEU A 220 -45.48 -8.56 -25.10
C LEU A 220 -45.72 -7.70 -23.88
N GLU A 221 -46.46 -8.25 -22.93
CA GLU A 221 -46.67 -7.73 -21.59
C GLU A 221 -45.52 -8.13 -20.66
N PHE A 222 -45.08 -7.19 -19.84
CA PHE A 222 -44.06 -7.38 -18.81
C PHE A 222 -44.16 -6.30 -17.74
N GLU A 223 -43.53 -6.58 -16.60
CA GLU A 223 -43.45 -5.66 -15.46
C GLU A 223 -41.98 -5.43 -15.10
N ASN A 224 -41.65 -4.23 -14.60
CA ASN A 224 -40.33 -3.95 -14.04
C ASN A 224 -40.39 -4.10 -12.51
N SER A 225 -39.80 -5.18 -12.00
CA SER A 225 -39.89 -5.55 -10.58
C SER A 225 -39.02 -4.70 -9.64
N LEU A 226 -38.19 -3.81 -10.18
CA LEU A 226 -37.28 -2.93 -9.41
C LEU A 226 -37.80 -1.48 -9.28
N LEU A 227 -39.07 -1.22 -9.64
CA LEU A 227 -39.64 0.13 -9.52
C LEU A 227 -39.87 0.50 -8.03
N PRO A 228 -39.65 1.77 -7.65
CA PRO A 228 -39.91 2.21 -6.28
C PRO A 228 -41.39 2.01 -5.88
N PRO A 229 -41.69 1.75 -4.60
CA PRO A 229 -43.06 1.56 -4.13
C PRO A 229 -43.90 2.81 -4.43
N GLY A 230 -44.91 2.65 -5.29
CA GLY A 230 -45.76 3.73 -5.81
C GLY A 230 -45.66 3.97 -7.33
N PHE A 231 -44.68 3.37 -8.01
CA PHE A 231 -44.50 3.45 -9.46
C PHE A 231 -44.77 2.12 -10.16
N ASP A 232 -45.58 1.22 -9.57
CA ASP A 232 -45.92 -0.06 -10.16
C ASP A 232 -46.65 0.13 -11.50
N MET A 233 -45.90 -0.01 -12.59
CA MET A 233 -46.35 0.24 -13.95
C MET A 233 -46.36 -1.08 -14.72
N GLY A 234 -47.47 -1.34 -15.39
CA GLY A 234 -47.55 -2.43 -16.37
C GLY A 234 -47.11 -1.92 -17.74
N TYR A 235 -46.34 -2.72 -18.47
CA TYR A 235 -45.89 -2.40 -19.82
C TYR A 235 -46.36 -3.44 -20.84
N GLN A 236 -46.84 -3.01 -22.00
CA GLN A 236 -47.00 -3.89 -23.16
C GLN A 236 -46.34 -3.27 -24.39
N ILE A 237 -45.25 -3.87 -24.86
CA ILE A 237 -44.62 -3.45 -26.13
C ILE A 237 -45.31 -4.15 -27.28
N ALA A 238 -45.74 -3.39 -28.30
CA ALA A 238 -46.58 -3.90 -29.36
C ALA A 238 -46.08 -3.52 -30.76
N ALA A 239 -46.01 -4.52 -31.64
CA ALA A 239 -45.86 -4.37 -33.08
C ALA A 239 -47.26 -4.23 -33.71
N ARG A 240 -47.65 -3.01 -34.11
CA ARG A 240 -48.97 -2.77 -34.73
C ARG A 240 -48.86 -2.63 -36.23
N ILE A 241 -49.75 -3.33 -36.94
CA ILE A 241 -50.06 -3.09 -38.35
C ILE A 241 -51.41 -2.38 -38.41
N GLU A 242 -51.45 -1.21 -39.04
CA GLU A 242 -52.71 -0.48 -39.26
C GLU A 242 -52.71 0.27 -40.60
N PRO A 243 -53.89 0.65 -41.13
CA PRO A 243 -53.96 1.44 -42.35
C PRO A 243 -53.32 2.81 -42.15
N THR A 244 -52.50 3.24 -43.10
CA THR A 244 -51.77 4.52 -43.03
C THR A 244 -52.74 5.69 -42.90
N VAL A 245 -53.89 5.61 -43.57
CA VAL A 245 -54.90 6.66 -43.61
C VAL A 245 -56.17 6.22 -42.86
N PRO A 246 -56.77 7.07 -42.01
CA PRO A 246 -58.01 6.71 -41.32
C PRO A 246 -59.15 6.51 -42.33
N ARG A 247 -59.94 5.45 -42.10
CA ARG A 247 -61.11 5.11 -42.90
C ARG A 247 -62.31 5.99 -42.59
N TRP A 248 -62.36 6.54 -41.39
CA TRP A 248 -63.45 7.42 -40.94
C TRP A 248 -62.95 8.37 -39.87
N GLU A 249 -63.31 9.64 -39.99
CA GLU A 249 -63.02 10.73 -39.05
C GLU A 249 -64.33 11.25 -38.44
N ILE A 250 -64.57 10.93 -37.18
CA ILE A 250 -65.73 11.41 -36.43
C ILE A 250 -65.54 12.91 -36.17
N GLY A 251 -66.41 13.73 -36.76
CA GLY A 251 -66.35 15.20 -36.67
C GLY A 251 -66.29 15.91 -38.03
N ASN A 252 -65.87 15.20 -39.08
CA ASN A 252 -65.76 15.73 -40.45
C ASN A 252 -67.10 15.70 -41.25
N GLY A 253 -68.21 15.33 -40.60
CA GLY A 253 -69.52 15.16 -41.23
C GLY A 253 -69.62 13.95 -42.17
N LEU A 254 -70.85 13.56 -42.53
CA LEU A 254 -71.12 12.34 -43.32
C LEU A 254 -70.66 12.50 -44.79
N LEU A 255 -70.95 13.66 -45.39
CA LEU A 255 -70.52 14.03 -46.75
C LEU A 255 -69.00 14.23 -46.86
N GLY A 256 -68.35 14.81 -45.83
CA GLY A 256 -66.90 15.00 -45.77
C GLY A 256 -66.14 13.67 -45.72
N ASN A 257 -66.59 12.75 -44.87
CA ASN A 257 -66.05 11.39 -44.80
C ASN A 257 -66.22 10.62 -46.11
N LEU A 258 -67.42 10.63 -46.73
CA LEU A 258 -67.67 9.97 -48.02
C LEU A 258 -66.77 10.51 -49.14
N ARG A 259 -66.59 11.83 -49.21
CA ARG A 259 -65.71 12.47 -50.20
C ARG A 259 -64.25 12.08 -50.00
N GLN A 260 -63.76 12.10 -48.75
CA GLN A 260 -62.41 11.64 -48.43
C GLN A 260 -62.22 10.16 -48.77
N LEU A 261 -63.20 9.30 -48.48
CA LEU A 261 -63.10 7.85 -48.72
C LEU A 261 -63.03 7.53 -50.22
N ILE A 262 -63.83 8.23 -51.04
CA ILE A 262 -63.76 8.14 -52.51
C ILE A 262 -62.41 8.64 -53.04
N GLN A 263 -61.91 9.77 -52.52
CA GLN A 263 -60.63 10.35 -52.92
C GLN A 263 -59.45 9.42 -52.56
N LYS A 264 -59.42 8.90 -51.34
CA LYS A 264 -58.42 7.94 -50.85
C LYS A 264 -58.45 6.62 -51.62
N ASN A 265 -59.64 6.14 -52.01
CA ASN A 265 -59.79 4.96 -52.86
C ASN A 265 -59.20 5.20 -54.26
N ARG A 266 -59.45 6.37 -54.84
CA ARG A 266 -58.92 6.76 -56.16
C ARG A 266 -57.39 6.86 -56.17
N ASN A 267 -56.81 7.32 -55.06
CA ASN A 267 -55.35 7.42 -54.88
C ASN A 267 -54.69 6.09 -54.46
N HIS A 268 -55.42 4.97 -54.37
CA HIS A 268 -54.94 3.67 -53.86
C HIS A 268 -54.42 3.68 -52.40
N GLU A 269 -54.65 4.77 -51.67
CA GLU A 269 -54.21 4.98 -50.28
C GLU A 269 -54.95 4.09 -49.27
N LEU A 270 -56.13 3.55 -49.61
CA LEU A 270 -56.88 2.63 -48.73
C LEU A 270 -56.24 1.24 -48.56
N THR A 271 -55.21 0.94 -49.36
CA THR A 271 -54.46 -0.32 -49.32
C THR A 271 -53.07 -0.20 -48.69
N SER A 272 -52.65 1.01 -48.31
CA SER A 272 -51.38 1.22 -47.63
C SER A 272 -51.49 0.97 -46.13
N TYR A 273 -50.54 0.18 -45.62
CA TYR A 273 -50.40 -0.13 -44.20
C TYR A 273 -49.10 0.45 -43.69
N LYS A 274 -49.12 0.92 -42.44
CA LYS A 274 -47.92 1.28 -41.70
C LYS A 274 -47.70 0.27 -40.59
N LYS A 275 -46.42 0.06 -40.28
CA LYS A 275 -45.96 -0.70 -39.13
C LYS A 275 -45.53 0.31 -38.08
N THR A 276 -45.96 0.15 -36.85
CA THR A 276 -45.65 1.11 -35.79
C THR A 276 -45.44 0.38 -34.48
N ALA A 277 -44.38 0.73 -33.77
CA ALA A 277 -44.11 0.25 -32.43
C ALA A 277 -44.86 1.12 -31.42
N TYR A 278 -45.59 0.48 -30.52
CA TYR A 278 -46.27 1.13 -29.40
C TYR A 278 -45.78 0.56 -28.08
N LEU A 279 -45.67 1.41 -27.07
CA LEU A 279 -45.54 1.01 -25.68
C LEU A 279 -46.84 1.37 -24.96
N TRP A 280 -47.61 0.36 -24.59
CA TRP A 280 -48.76 0.52 -23.73
C TRP A 280 -48.29 0.59 -22.29
N ILE A 281 -48.67 1.64 -21.57
CA ILE A 281 -48.29 1.86 -20.16
C ILE A 281 -49.54 1.88 -19.32
N ARG A 282 -49.56 1.12 -18.23
CA ARG A 282 -50.59 1.17 -17.18
C ARG A 282 -50.01 1.88 -15.97
N PRO A 283 -50.35 3.16 -15.74
CA PRO A 283 -49.92 3.88 -14.55
C PRO A 283 -50.44 3.24 -13.25
N PRO A 284 -49.75 3.46 -12.12
CA PRO A 284 -50.18 2.93 -10.83
C PRO A 284 -51.58 3.43 -10.47
N GLY A 285 -52.44 2.52 -10.00
CA GLY A 285 -53.83 2.82 -9.61
C GLY A 285 -54.81 3.00 -10.76
N GLN A 286 -54.40 2.82 -12.03
CA GLN A 286 -55.27 2.86 -13.19
C GLN A 286 -55.59 1.45 -13.69
N GLU A 287 -56.84 1.21 -14.12
CA GLU A 287 -57.25 -0.08 -14.68
C GLU A 287 -56.97 -0.23 -16.19
N MET A 288 -56.63 0.87 -16.89
CA MET A 288 -56.47 0.88 -18.35
C MET A 288 -55.03 1.18 -18.78
N PHE A 289 -54.57 0.51 -19.84
CA PHE A 289 -53.32 0.86 -20.51
C PHE A 289 -53.51 2.00 -21.52
N PHE A 290 -52.51 2.86 -21.62
CA PHE A 290 -52.44 3.96 -22.58
C PHE A 290 -51.31 3.71 -23.59
N PRO A 291 -51.56 3.74 -24.90
CA PRO A 291 -50.52 3.50 -25.90
C PRO A 291 -49.75 4.77 -26.19
N VAL A 292 -48.43 4.67 -26.09
CA VAL A 292 -47.47 5.69 -26.52
C VAL A 292 -46.77 5.19 -27.78
N GLN A 293 -46.79 6.00 -28.84
CA GLN A 293 -46.05 5.68 -30.05
C GLN A 293 -44.55 5.92 -29.80
N LEU A 294 -43.73 4.89 -30.03
CA LEU A 294 -42.27 4.99 -29.89
C LEU A 294 -41.68 5.68 -31.13
N ARG A 295 -40.90 6.73 -30.93
CA ARG A 295 -40.24 7.54 -31.97
C ARG A 295 -39.07 6.81 -32.62
N THR A 296 -38.29 6.10 -31.82
CA THR A 296 -37.15 5.28 -32.27
C THR A 296 -37.54 3.85 -32.63
N GLY A 297 -38.79 3.47 -32.32
CA GLY A 297 -39.29 2.11 -32.51
C GLY A 297 -39.46 1.72 -33.98
N ASN A 298 -38.69 0.73 -34.44
CA ASN A 298 -38.77 0.17 -35.79
C ASN A 298 -39.31 -1.26 -35.75
N VAL A 299 -40.27 -1.58 -36.63
CA VAL A 299 -40.88 -2.91 -36.72
C VAL A 299 -40.50 -3.60 -38.03
N THR A 300 -39.83 -4.75 -37.91
CA THR A 300 -39.38 -5.57 -39.05
C THR A 300 -40.05 -6.94 -39.02
N PHE A 301 -40.29 -7.50 -40.22
CA PHE A 301 -40.88 -8.81 -40.40
C PHE A 301 -39.88 -9.63 -41.20
N ASP A 302 -39.29 -10.64 -40.58
CA ASP A 302 -38.29 -11.51 -41.20
C ASP A 302 -38.93 -12.85 -41.57
N SER A 303 -39.24 -13.03 -42.86
CA SER A 303 -39.85 -14.25 -43.37
C SER A 303 -38.92 -15.47 -43.40
N VAL A 304 -37.61 -15.31 -43.16
CA VAL A 304 -36.66 -16.43 -43.11
C VAL A 304 -36.69 -17.08 -41.72
N THR A 305 -36.74 -16.26 -40.68
CA THR A 305 -36.78 -16.72 -39.29
C THR A 305 -38.20 -16.79 -38.71
N ASN A 306 -39.20 -16.36 -39.48
CA ASN A 306 -40.58 -16.15 -39.04
C ASN A 306 -40.68 -15.25 -37.78
N ARG A 307 -39.82 -14.22 -37.69
CA ARG A 307 -39.77 -13.31 -36.54
C ARG A 307 -40.30 -11.92 -36.87
N ILE A 308 -41.06 -11.37 -35.94
CA ILE A 308 -41.49 -9.97 -35.93
C ILE A 308 -40.65 -9.26 -34.88
N ASN A 309 -39.76 -8.35 -35.30
CA ASN A 309 -38.85 -7.68 -34.37
C ASN A 309 -39.27 -6.22 -34.16
N VAL A 310 -39.38 -5.82 -32.90
CA VAL A 310 -39.55 -4.43 -32.45
C VAL A 310 -38.23 -3.96 -31.87
N ILE A 311 -37.54 -3.09 -32.59
CA ILE A 311 -36.23 -2.54 -32.21
C ILE A 311 -36.46 -1.13 -31.66
N VAL A 312 -36.08 -0.86 -30.43
CA VAL A 312 -36.29 0.43 -29.75
C VAL A 312 -35.01 0.89 -29.08
N SER A 313 -34.73 2.21 -29.08
CA SER A 313 -33.63 2.78 -28.32
C SER A 313 -33.85 2.63 -26.82
N ARG A 314 -32.81 2.23 -26.08
CA ARG A 314 -32.83 2.14 -24.61
C ARG A 314 -33.08 3.51 -23.96
N GLN A 315 -32.56 4.58 -24.56
CA GLN A 315 -32.76 5.95 -24.07
C GLN A 315 -34.23 6.39 -24.19
N GLU A 316 -34.98 5.87 -25.17
CA GLU A 316 -36.41 6.16 -25.23
C GLU A 316 -37.19 5.36 -24.19
N LEU A 317 -36.86 4.08 -23.99
CA LEU A 317 -37.48 3.23 -22.97
C LEU A 317 -37.21 3.73 -21.54
N SER A 318 -36.02 4.29 -21.29
CA SER A 318 -35.66 4.88 -19.99
C SER A 318 -36.56 6.03 -19.59
N SER A 319 -37.04 6.83 -20.56
CA SER A 319 -38.00 7.91 -20.31
C SER A 319 -39.37 7.43 -19.80
N PHE A 320 -39.67 6.14 -19.96
CA PHE A 320 -40.90 5.50 -19.50
C PHE A 320 -40.71 4.61 -18.27
N GLY A 321 -39.54 4.64 -17.62
CA GLY A 321 -39.28 3.87 -16.40
C GLY A 321 -38.68 2.46 -16.63
N ILE A 322 -38.31 2.13 -17.86
CA ILE A 322 -37.61 0.87 -18.18
C ILE A 322 -36.11 1.17 -18.26
N ALA A 323 -35.36 0.79 -17.21
CA ALA A 323 -33.93 1.13 -17.04
C ALA A 323 -33.68 2.65 -17.06
N LEU A 324 -34.15 3.34 -16.01
CA LEU A 324 -34.08 4.80 -15.84
C LEU A 324 -32.64 5.31 -15.97
N GLN A 325 -32.47 6.41 -16.71
CA GLN A 325 -31.17 7.06 -16.91
C GLN A 325 -31.15 8.46 -16.27
N PHE A 326 -30.13 8.73 -15.46
CA PHE A 326 -29.85 10.02 -14.81
C PHE A 326 -28.44 10.49 -15.20
N GLY A 327 -28.33 11.32 -16.23
CA GLY A 327 -27.03 11.73 -16.77
C GLY A 327 -26.28 10.54 -17.37
N SER A 328 -25.12 10.20 -16.80
CA SER A 328 -24.26 9.05 -17.11
C SER A 328 -24.75 7.73 -16.47
N PHE A 329 -25.61 7.80 -15.45
CA PHE A 329 -26.02 6.64 -14.67
C PHE A 329 -27.27 5.98 -15.22
N GLU A 330 -27.25 4.66 -15.30
CA GLU A 330 -28.43 3.83 -15.61
C GLU A 330 -28.75 2.97 -14.39
N LEU A 331 -30.00 3.01 -13.92
CA LEU A 331 -30.49 2.14 -12.86
C LEU A 331 -30.79 0.74 -13.42
N PRO A 332 -30.55 -0.32 -12.63
CA PRO A 332 -30.91 -1.68 -13.03
C PRO A 332 -32.43 -1.80 -13.19
N ALA A 333 -32.86 -2.66 -14.12
CA ALA A 333 -34.25 -3.06 -14.24
C ALA A 333 -34.34 -4.59 -14.37
N LYS A 334 -35.34 -5.21 -13.75
CA LYS A 334 -35.62 -6.64 -13.92
C LYS A 334 -36.99 -6.77 -14.55
N LEU A 335 -36.98 -7.19 -15.80
CA LEU A 335 -38.21 -7.42 -16.55
C LEU A 335 -38.70 -8.83 -16.19
N THR A 336 -39.94 -8.90 -15.73
CA THR A 336 -40.57 -10.11 -15.21
C THR A 336 -42.01 -10.20 -15.69
N ASN A 337 -42.67 -11.31 -15.36
CA ASN A 337 -44.07 -11.52 -15.67
C ASN A 337 -44.37 -11.39 -17.16
N PHE A 338 -43.59 -12.09 -17.99
CA PHE A 338 -43.77 -12.03 -19.44
C PHE A 338 -45.00 -12.81 -19.90
N SER A 339 -45.85 -12.16 -20.67
CA SER A 339 -46.97 -12.77 -21.40
C SER A 339 -47.05 -12.12 -22.77
N ALA A 340 -47.11 -12.89 -23.83
CA ALA A 340 -47.26 -12.39 -25.19
C ALA A 340 -48.66 -12.66 -25.69
N GLY A 341 -49.11 -11.90 -26.67
CA GLY A 341 -50.39 -12.18 -27.30
C GLY A 341 -50.59 -11.44 -28.59
N VAL A 342 -51.66 -11.82 -29.27
CA VAL A 342 -52.06 -11.28 -30.55
C VAL A 342 -53.47 -10.74 -30.42
N ARG A 343 -53.73 -9.52 -30.88
CA ARG A 343 -55.09 -8.94 -30.80
C ARG A 343 -55.44 -8.11 -32.01
N TYR A 344 -56.75 -7.96 -32.26
CA TYR A 344 -57.27 -7.19 -33.38
C TYR A 344 -58.33 -6.18 -32.94
N TYR A 345 -58.41 -5.08 -33.70
CA TYR A 345 -59.29 -3.96 -33.37
C TYR A 345 -60.73 -4.16 -33.88
N GLN A 346 -61.71 -3.93 -33.02
CA GLN A 346 -63.15 -3.96 -33.34
C GLN A 346 -63.80 -2.57 -33.21
N THR A 347 -64.79 -2.29 -34.06
CA THR A 347 -65.50 -0.99 -34.01
C THR A 347 -66.58 -0.95 -32.91
N PRO A 348 -66.74 0.17 -32.16
CA PRO A 348 -67.57 0.23 -30.95
C PRO A 348 -69.05 -0.11 -31.11
N LEU A 349 -69.64 0.13 -32.29
CA LEU A 349 -71.10 -0.03 -32.50
C LEU A 349 -71.48 -1.35 -33.17
N LEU A 350 -70.58 -1.92 -33.96
CA LEU A 350 -70.90 -3.07 -34.82
C LEU A 350 -70.19 -4.35 -34.36
N HIS A 351 -69.24 -4.28 -33.41
CA HIS A 351 -68.40 -5.40 -32.99
C HIS A 351 -67.83 -6.17 -34.19
N ARG A 352 -67.52 -5.42 -35.26
CA ARG A 352 -66.95 -5.94 -36.50
C ARG A 352 -65.48 -5.56 -36.56
N PRO A 353 -64.60 -6.46 -37.04
CA PRO A 353 -63.22 -6.14 -37.35
C PRO A 353 -63.14 -4.85 -38.16
N GLY A 354 -62.50 -3.84 -37.59
CA GLY A 354 -62.55 -2.45 -38.04
C GLY A 354 -61.32 -2.05 -38.84
N GLY A 355 -61.36 -0.83 -39.41
CA GLY A 355 -60.14 -0.11 -39.81
C GLY A 355 -59.94 1.11 -38.91
N ARG A 356 -58.81 1.80 -39.05
CA ARG A 356 -58.45 2.97 -38.25
C ARG A 356 -59.55 4.05 -38.32
N ILE A 357 -60.30 4.21 -37.23
CA ILE A 357 -61.25 5.30 -37.01
C ILE A 357 -60.56 6.31 -36.11
N VAL A 358 -60.66 7.58 -36.49
CA VAL A 358 -60.17 8.69 -35.68
C VAL A 358 -61.32 9.64 -35.34
N VAL A 359 -61.18 10.39 -34.27
CA VAL A 359 -62.11 11.40 -33.81
C VAL A 359 -61.41 12.74 -33.86
N ASN A 360 -62.00 13.71 -34.53
CA ASN A 360 -61.47 15.07 -34.52
C ASN A 360 -61.58 15.63 -33.11
N THR A 361 -60.46 16.04 -32.52
CA THR A 361 -60.41 16.43 -31.11
C THR A 361 -61.18 17.72 -30.87
N SER A 362 -61.05 18.71 -31.75
CA SER A 362 -61.82 19.97 -31.67
C SER A 362 -63.34 19.72 -31.70
N PHE A 363 -63.80 18.78 -32.54
CA PHE A 363 -65.20 18.38 -32.58
C PHE A 363 -65.66 17.68 -31.30
N LEU A 364 -64.81 16.82 -30.72
CA LEU A 364 -65.12 16.09 -29.49
C LEU A 364 -65.26 17.04 -28.29
N PHE A 365 -64.31 17.98 -28.13
CA PHE A 365 -64.33 18.97 -27.05
C PHE A 365 -65.54 19.90 -27.16
N ASP A 366 -65.79 20.47 -28.34
CA ASP A 366 -66.95 21.34 -28.59
C ASP A 366 -68.29 20.61 -28.34
N ARG A 367 -68.38 19.32 -28.67
CA ARG A 367 -69.57 18.51 -28.38
C ARG A 367 -69.77 18.25 -26.89
N ILE A 368 -68.70 17.90 -26.16
CA ILE A 368 -68.75 17.64 -24.72
C ILE A 368 -69.15 18.92 -23.98
N GLU A 369 -68.54 20.06 -24.32
CA GLU A 369 -68.84 21.37 -23.73
C GLU A 369 -70.32 21.78 -23.95
N ARG A 370 -70.84 21.59 -25.18
CA ARG A 370 -72.26 21.85 -25.49
C ARG A 370 -73.22 20.89 -24.81
N LEU A 371 -72.83 19.63 -24.57
CA LEU A 371 -73.63 18.63 -23.88
C LEU A 371 -73.70 18.90 -22.37
N GLN A 372 -72.61 19.40 -21.78
CA GLN A 372 -72.52 19.78 -20.37
C GLN A 372 -73.39 21.01 -20.05
N LYS A 373 -73.46 21.99 -20.97
CA LYS A 373 -74.30 23.20 -20.85
C LYS A 373 -75.82 22.95 -20.91
N ARG A 374 -76.28 21.70 -21.12
CA ARG A 374 -77.71 21.34 -21.17
C ARG A 374 -78.20 20.75 -19.84
N PRO A 375 -79.28 21.29 -19.22
CA PRO A 375 -79.65 21.01 -17.83
C PRO A 375 -80.04 19.55 -17.53
N LEU A 376 -80.55 18.78 -18.50
CA LEU A 376 -80.94 17.37 -18.32
C LEU A 376 -79.86 16.37 -18.79
N LEU A 377 -79.00 16.76 -19.72
CA LEU A 377 -77.97 15.89 -20.28
C LEU A 377 -76.65 16.04 -19.51
N GLY A 378 -76.39 17.21 -18.92
CA GLY A 378 -75.22 17.45 -18.07
C GLY A 378 -75.16 16.53 -16.85
N THR A 379 -76.31 16.19 -16.24
CA THR A 379 -76.39 15.25 -15.10
C THR A 379 -76.19 13.78 -15.50
N LEU A 380 -76.49 13.44 -16.75
CA LEU A 380 -76.30 12.10 -17.31
C LEU A 380 -74.83 11.91 -17.71
N VAL A 381 -74.26 12.94 -18.33
CA VAL A 381 -72.84 13.02 -18.67
C VAL A 381 -71.98 12.98 -17.40
N SER A 382 -72.32 13.76 -16.36
CA SER A 382 -71.59 13.71 -15.09
C SER A 382 -71.69 12.35 -14.40
N ARG A 383 -72.84 11.67 -14.40
CA ARG A 383 -72.96 10.29 -13.88
C ARG A 383 -72.15 9.27 -14.69
N VAL A 384 -72.06 9.42 -16.00
CA VAL A 384 -71.24 8.56 -16.85
C VAL A 384 -69.76 8.78 -16.56
N PHE A 385 -69.31 10.03 -16.47
CA PHE A 385 -67.92 10.34 -16.09
C PHE A 385 -67.59 9.88 -14.67
N GLN A 386 -68.52 9.99 -13.72
CA GLN A 386 -68.38 9.48 -12.36
C GLN A 386 -68.36 7.94 -12.29
N LYS A 387 -69.01 7.24 -13.22
CA LYS A 387 -68.92 5.77 -13.35
C LYS A 387 -67.54 5.31 -13.84
N TYR A 388 -66.82 6.18 -14.56
CA TYR A 388 -65.47 5.91 -15.06
C TYR A 388 -64.39 6.71 -14.31
N ASP A 389 -64.73 7.31 -13.16
CA ASP A 389 -63.84 8.05 -12.26
C ASP A 389 -63.07 9.23 -12.92
N ILE A 390 -63.70 9.90 -13.88
CA ILE A 390 -63.11 11.05 -14.60
C ILE A 390 -63.59 12.36 -13.96
N ASN A 391 -62.67 13.12 -13.37
CA ASN A 391 -62.95 14.45 -12.79
C ASN A 391 -62.93 15.54 -13.87
N LEU A 392 -64.00 16.33 -13.94
CA LEU A 392 -64.23 17.30 -15.02
C LEU A 392 -63.60 18.68 -14.79
N ASP A 393 -63.38 19.06 -13.52
CA ASP A 393 -62.76 20.35 -13.17
C ASP A 393 -61.27 20.36 -13.54
N ASP A 394 -60.59 19.21 -13.43
CA ASP A 394 -59.22 19.00 -13.91
C ASP A 394 -59.14 19.06 -15.45
N PHE A 395 -60.22 18.63 -16.13
CA PHE A 395 -60.32 18.63 -17.59
C PHE A 395 -60.41 20.05 -18.17
N SER A 396 -61.15 20.95 -17.50
CA SER A 396 -61.18 22.36 -17.87
C SER A 396 -59.83 23.05 -17.70
N GLY A 397 -59.12 22.80 -16.60
CA GLY A 397 -57.77 23.32 -16.35
C GLY A 397 -56.72 22.78 -17.33
N LEU A 398 -56.85 21.52 -17.75
CA LEU A 398 -56.05 20.91 -18.82
C LEU A 398 -56.25 21.62 -20.17
N THR A 399 -57.49 21.93 -20.56
CA THR A 399 -57.74 22.68 -21.80
C THR A 399 -57.22 24.12 -21.77
N GLU A 400 -57.30 24.82 -20.64
CA GLU A 400 -56.79 26.20 -20.51
C GLU A 400 -55.25 26.25 -20.47
N ASN A 401 -54.60 25.34 -19.76
CA ASN A 401 -53.14 25.30 -19.66
C ASN A 401 -52.46 24.71 -20.92
N MET A 402 -53.18 23.97 -21.76
CA MET A 402 -52.63 23.34 -22.97
C MET A 402 -52.97 24.05 -24.29
N GLN A 403 -53.82 25.08 -24.27
CA GLN A 403 -54.08 25.92 -25.44
C GLN A 403 -52.80 26.67 -25.86
N GLY A 404 -52.23 26.30 -27.01
CA GLY A 404 -51.01 26.89 -27.57
C GLY A 404 -49.77 26.01 -27.48
N THR A 405 -49.89 24.77 -26.99
CA THR A 405 -48.81 23.77 -27.01
C THR A 405 -49.09 22.70 -28.09
N ASP A 406 -48.06 22.20 -28.77
CA ASP A 406 -48.14 21.13 -29.81
C ASP A 406 -48.59 19.74 -29.27
N PHE A 407 -49.12 19.67 -28.05
CA PHE A 407 -49.29 18.43 -27.29
C PHE A 407 -50.62 17.69 -27.56
N LEU A 408 -51.65 18.37 -28.07
CA LEU A 408 -52.94 17.72 -28.40
C LEU A 408 -53.01 17.36 -29.88
N PRO A 409 -53.18 16.07 -30.25
CA PRO A 409 -53.31 15.69 -31.65
C PRO A 409 -54.63 16.21 -32.24
N ASP A 410 -54.61 16.67 -33.49
CA ASP A 410 -55.82 17.09 -34.21
C ASP A 410 -56.88 15.98 -34.31
N THR A 411 -56.43 14.73 -34.24
CA THR A 411 -57.29 13.55 -34.29
C THR A 411 -56.88 12.48 -33.27
N PHE A 412 -57.85 11.95 -32.53
CA PHE A 412 -57.69 10.87 -31.56
C PHE A 412 -58.10 9.53 -32.18
N SER A 413 -57.21 8.53 -32.22
CA SER A 413 -57.59 7.21 -32.76
C SER A 413 -58.39 6.40 -31.75
N LEU A 414 -59.50 5.81 -32.19
CA LEU A 414 -60.24 4.87 -31.34
C LEU A 414 -59.46 3.57 -31.08
N ALA A 415 -58.43 3.26 -31.87
CA ALA A 415 -57.53 2.14 -31.61
C ALA A 415 -56.66 2.37 -30.34
N THR A 416 -56.67 3.57 -29.78
CA THR A 416 -56.01 3.91 -28.50
C THR A 416 -56.76 3.35 -27.29
N ILE A 417 -58.02 2.94 -27.44
CA ILE A 417 -58.84 2.41 -26.33
C ILE A 417 -58.69 0.89 -26.27
N GLN A 418 -58.06 0.38 -25.20
CA GLN A 418 -57.75 -1.05 -25.04
C GLN A 418 -59.00 -1.95 -25.06
N THR A 419 -60.13 -1.52 -24.49
CA THR A 419 -61.39 -2.29 -24.45
C THR A 419 -62.03 -2.55 -25.82
N LEU A 420 -61.57 -1.87 -26.87
CA LEU A 420 -62.00 -2.09 -28.26
C LEU A 420 -61.17 -3.15 -29.00
N TRP A 421 -60.16 -3.72 -28.34
CA TRP A 421 -59.35 -4.81 -28.86
C TRP A 421 -59.88 -6.15 -28.37
N THR A 422 -59.85 -7.14 -29.26
CA THR A 422 -60.20 -8.53 -28.92
C THR A 422 -58.96 -9.38 -29.08
N GLN A 423 -58.63 -10.16 -28.05
CA GLN A 423 -57.53 -11.12 -28.09
C GLN A 423 -57.85 -12.20 -29.13
N ALA A 424 -56.91 -12.37 -30.06
CA ALA A 424 -56.62 -13.65 -30.67
C ALA A 424 -55.72 -14.36 -29.65
N ASP A 425 -54.45 -14.59 -29.91
CA ASP A 425 -53.62 -15.53 -29.15
C ASP A 425 -53.03 -14.99 -27.83
N ILE A 426 -52.65 -15.89 -26.90
CA ILE A 426 -51.89 -15.60 -25.67
C ILE A 426 -50.87 -16.71 -25.42
N ALA A 427 -49.61 -16.35 -25.19
CA ALA A 427 -48.50 -17.25 -24.89
C ALA A 427 -47.74 -16.79 -23.63
N PRO A 428 -47.44 -17.65 -22.64
CA PRO A 428 -47.70 -19.08 -22.60
C PRO A 428 -49.08 -19.40 -22.00
N ASP A 429 -49.65 -20.56 -22.30
CA ASP A 429 -50.96 -21.02 -21.78
C ASP A 429 -51.08 -21.00 -20.25
N THR A 430 -49.94 -21.14 -19.56
CA THR A 430 -49.85 -21.07 -18.10
C THR A 430 -50.04 -19.66 -17.54
N GLY A 431 -50.34 -18.68 -18.38
CA GLY A 431 -50.65 -17.29 -18.06
C GLY A 431 -49.42 -16.38 -18.17
N VAL A 432 -48.37 -16.67 -17.39
CA VAL A 432 -47.20 -15.81 -17.32
C VAL A 432 -45.91 -16.64 -17.17
N SER A 433 -44.85 -16.22 -17.84
CA SER A 433 -43.52 -16.79 -17.68
C SER A 433 -42.81 -16.25 -16.44
N THR A 434 -42.19 -17.13 -15.66
CA THR A 434 -41.35 -16.78 -14.49
C THR A 434 -39.91 -16.41 -14.87
N THR A 435 -39.60 -16.30 -16.17
CA THR A 435 -38.28 -15.89 -16.64
C THR A 435 -38.01 -14.44 -16.23
N VAL A 436 -36.84 -14.18 -15.67
CA VAL A 436 -36.38 -12.83 -15.32
C VAL A 436 -35.34 -12.40 -16.36
N PHE A 437 -35.56 -11.25 -16.99
CA PHE A 437 -34.58 -10.64 -17.88
C PHE A 437 -33.93 -9.44 -17.20
N PRO A 438 -32.67 -9.57 -16.72
CA PRO A 438 -32.01 -8.49 -15.99
C PRO A 438 -31.34 -7.50 -16.95
N LEU A 439 -31.79 -6.23 -16.90
CA LEU A 439 -31.15 -5.09 -17.54
C LEU A 439 -30.13 -4.47 -16.58
N ILE A 440 -28.95 -5.09 -16.52
CA ILE A 440 -27.86 -4.65 -15.65
C ILE A 440 -27.02 -3.55 -16.33
N PRO A 441 -26.75 -2.41 -15.67
CA PRO A 441 -25.94 -1.33 -16.24
C PRO A 441 -24.44 -1.69 -16.24
N GLN A 442 -23.65 -0.95 -17.03
CA GLN A 442 -22.20 -1.20 -17.12
C GLN A 442 -21.48 -1.06 -15.77
N LEU A 443 -21.95 -0.15 -14.92
CA LEU A 443 -21.45 0.05 -13.56
C LEU A 443 -21.38 -1.24 -12.73
N PHE A 444 -22.34 -2.17 -12.89
CA PHE A 444 -22.32 -3.44 -12.13
C PHE A 444 -21.16 -4.34 -12.55
N ARG A 445 -20.71 -4.26 -13.81
CA ARG A 445 -19.52 -4.99 -14.25
C ARG A 445 -18.28 -4.46 -13.52
N ASP A 446 -18.16 -3.14 -13.39
CA ASP A 446 -17.05 -2.51 -12.67
C ASP A 446 -17.12 -2.83 -11.16
N LEU A 447 -18.32 -2.76 -10.57
CA LEU A 447 -18.56 -3.15 -9.17
C LEU A 447 -18.20 -4.62 -8.94
N ARG A 448 -18.53 -5.52 -9.87
CA ARG A 448 -18.16 -6.94 -9.81
C ARG A 448 -16.65 -7.13 -9.82
N VAL A 449 -15.95 -6.52 -10.77
CA VAL A 449 -14.49 -6.65 -10.90
C VAL A 449 -13.80 -6.17 -9.62
N ASN A 450 -14.27 -5.07 -9.03
CA ASN A 450 -13.77 -4.57 -7.76
C ASN A 450 -14.16 -5.47 -6.58
N ALA A 451 -15.40 -5.95 -6.50
CA ALA A 451 -15.87 -6.85 -5.45
C ALA A 451 -15.07 -8.16 -5.39
N LEU A 452 -14.70 -8.70 -6.56
CA LEU A 452 -13.89 -9.92 -6.67
C LEU A 452 -12.47 -9.75 -6.11
N SER A 453 -11.95 -8.53 -5.97
CA SER A 453 -10.63 -8.32 -5.37
C SER A 453 -10.63 -8.45 -3.84
N PHE A 454 -11.80 -8.35 -3.19
CA PHE A 454 -11.96 -8.44 -1.72
C PHE A 454 -12.34 -9.83 -1.21
N ILE A 455 -12.40 -10.84 -2.08
CA ILE A 455 -12.65 -12.24 -1.74
C ILE A 455 -11.47 -13.11 -2.17
N SER A 456 -11.23 -14.20 -1.44
CA SER A 456 -10.10 -15.08 -1.68
C SER A 456 -10.19 -15.77 -3.06
N ASN A 457 -9.02 -16.04 -3.66
CA ASN A 457 -8.91 -16.62 -5.01
C ASN A 457 -9.58 -18.02 -5.18
N ASP A 458 -9.85 -18.71 -4.08
CA ASP A 458 -10.55 -20.00 -4.05
C ASP A 458 -12.01 -19.90 -4.53
N TYR A 459 -12.58 -18.70 -4.57
CA TYR A 459 -13.90 -18.44 -5.19
C TYR A 459 -13.97 -18.89 -6.65
N ILE A 460 -12.86 -18.81 -7.40
CA ILE A 460 -12.81 -19.23 -8.81
C ILE A 460 -13.17 -20.72 -8.94
N GLN A 461 -12.72 -21.55 -8.00
CA GLN A 461 -12.92 -23.00 -8.03
C GLN A 461 -14.15 -23.45 -7.24
N LEU A 462 -14.36 -22.89 -6.05
CA LEU A 462 -15.34 -23.37 -5.08
C LEU A 462 -16.65 -22.58 -5.09
N LYS A 463 -16.68 -21.39 -5.71
CA LYS A 463 -17.81 -20.43 -5.66
C LYS A 463 -18.25 -20.07 -4.23
N SER A 464 -17.40 -20.33 -3.25
CA SER A 464 -17.63 -20.12 -1.81
C SER A 464 -16.29 -19.74 -1.17
N PRO A 465 -15.95 -18.44 -1.10
CA PRO A 465 -14.67 -17.99 -0.58
C PRO A 465 -14.53 -18.35 0.90
N LYS A 466 -13.33 -18.80 1.29
CA LYS A 466 -12.99 -19.07 2.70
C LYS A 466 -12.62 -17.81 3.47
N ALA A 467 -12.14 -16.79 2.79
CA ALA A 467 -11.72 -15.54 3.37
C ALA A 467 -12.22 -14.33 2.57
N SER A 468 -12.36 -13.19 3.25
CA SER A 468 -12.55 -11.87 2.66
C SER A 468 -11.63 -10.87 3.36
N ILE A 469 -11.44 -9.70 2.76
CA ILE A 469 -10.69 -8.60 3.40
C ILE A 469 -11.54 -7.34 3.51
N ILE A 470 -11.23 -6.51 4.50
CA ILE A 470 -11.72 -5.14 4.62
C ILE A 470 -10.51 -4.21 4.66
N ILE A 471 -10.50 -3.20 3.79
CA ILE A 471 -9.50 -2.13 3.80
C ILE A 471 -10.09 -0.94 4.53
N VAL A 472 -9.46 -0.55 5.63
CA VAL A 472 -9.81 0.62 6.43
C VAL A 472 -8.87 1.76 6.04
N GLN A 473 -9.43 2.86 5.54
CA GLN A 473 -8.69 4.06 5.16
C GLN A 473 -8.63 5.01 6.34
N LEU A 474 -7.42 5.47 6.67
CA LEU A 474 -7.19 6.44 7.74
C LEU A 474 -6.99 7.84 7.13
N ASP A 475 -7.64 8.86 7.71
CA ASP A 475 -7.41 10.28 7.39
C ASP A 475 -6.72 10.93 8.59
N LEU A 476 -5.39 10.91 8.56
CA LEU A 476 -4.56 11.45 9.62
C LEU A 476 -3.92 12.75 9.12
N LYS A 477 -4.41 13.87 9.64
CA LYS A 477 -3.95 15.21 9.28
C LYS A 477 -2.51 15.49 9.72
N SER A 478 -1.99 14.70 10.66
CA SER A 478 -0.62 14.79 11.14
C SER A 478 0.12 13.49 10.83
N SER A 479 1.37 13.61 10.39
CA SER A 479 2.30 12.49 10.26
C SER A 479 2.96 12.13 11.60
N GLU A 480 2.37 12.56 12.73
CA GLU A 480 2.90 12.27 14.05
C GLU A 480 2.67 10.79 14.39
N ALA A 481 3.76 10.08 14.68
CA ALA A 481 3.73 8.65 14.96
C ALA A 481 2.82 8.28 16.15
N GLY A 482 2.61 9.21 17.10
CA GLY A 482 1.74 9.01 18.25
C GLY A 482 0.26 8.94 17.91
N GLU A 483 -0.23 9.82 17.02
CA GLU A 483 -1.63 9.84 16.61
C GLU A 483 -1.98 8.58 15.79
N ILE A 484 -1.10 8.23 14.85
CA ILE A 484 -1.17 6.98 14.08
C ILE A 484 -1.26 5.76 15.01
N ALA A 485 -0.34 5.65 15.98
CA ALA A 485 -0.31 4.54 16.93
C ALA A 485 -1.60 4.47 17.76
N GLN A 486 -2.15 5.61 18.17
CA GLN A 486 -3.38 5.67 18.95
C GLN A 486 -4.58 5.16 18.14
N VAL A 487 -4.74 5.61 16.89
CA VAL A 487 -5.84 5.17 16.02
C VAL A 487 -5.72 3.67 15.71
N ASN A 488 -4.52 3.20 15.36
CA ASN A 488 -4.28 1.77 15.13
C ASN A 488 -4.60 0.92 16.37
N ASN A 489 -4.18 1.35 17.55
CA ASN A 489 -4.49 0.65 18.80
C ASN A 489 -6.00 0.63 19.11
N ASN A 490 -6.71 1.74 18.83
CA ASN A 490 -8.17 1.79 18.99
C ASN A 490 -8.86 0.80 18.05
N ILE A 491 -8.43 0.73 16.78
CA ILE A 491 -8.95 -0.23 15.80
C ILE A 491 -8.71 -1.67 16.27
N VAL A 492 -7.49 -2.01 16.64
CA VAL A 492 -7.14 -3.38 17.11
C VAL A 492 -7.93 -3.75 18.36
N ASN A 493 -8.09 -2.83 19.32
CA ASN A 493 -8.87 -3.08 20.54
C ASN A 493 -10.36 -3.31 20.23
N LYS A 494 -10.94 -2.48 19.35
CA LYS A 494 -12.34 -2.62 18.94
C LYS A 494 -12.59 -3.93 18.20
N ILE A 495 -11.66 -4.33 17.33
CA ILE A 495 -11.72 -5.63 16.63
C ILE A 495 -11.65 -6.79 17.63
N ASN A 496 -10.74 -6.74 18.62
CA ASN A 496 -10.63 -7.80 19.62
C ASN A 496 -11.89 -7.94 20.51
N GLU A 497 -12.63 -6.85 20.70
CA GLU A 497 -13.94 -6.86 21.36
C GLU A 497 -14.99 -7.52 20.46
N LEU A 498 -15.15 -7.03 19.22
CA LEU A 498 -16.16 -7.49 18.26
C LEU A 498 -15.94 -8.94 17.80
N ASN A 499 -14.68 -9.36 17.66
CA ASN A 499 -14.31 -10.73 17.28
C ASN A 499 -14.80 -11.79 18.30
N LYS A 500 -15.10 -11.40 19.54
CA LYS A 500 -15.71 -12.31 20.53
C LYS A 500 -17.23 -12.38 20.42
N GLN A 501 -17.86 -11.40 19.78
CA GLN A 501 -19.30 -11.28 19.61
C GLN A 501 -19.78 -12.01 18.35
N TYR A 502 -18.99 -11.94 17.27
CA TYR A 502 -19.32 -12.63 16.03
C TYR A 502 -19.00 -14.12 16.13
N SER A 503 -19.91 -14.96 15.64
CA SER A 503 -19.74 -16.43 15.59
C SER A 503 -19.59 -16.95 14.16
N SER A 504 -19.90 -16.11 13.17
CA SER A 504 -19.86 -16.46 11.75
C SER A 504 -18.49 -16.24 11.11
N ILE A 505 -17.73 -15.28 11.63
CA ILE A 505 -16.44 -14.81 11.11
C ILE A 505 -15.43 -14.62 12.23
N SER A 506 -14.16 -14.84 11.89
CA SER A 506 -13.02 -14.44 12.71
C SER A 506 -12.26 -13.30 12.03
N ILE A 507 -11.81 -12.33 12.82
CA ILE A 507 -11.22 -11.08 12.34
C ILE A 507 -9.80 -10.96 12.88
N GLN A 508 -8.85 -10.69 11.98
CA GLN A 508 -7.49 -10.34 12.32
C GLN A 508 -7.09 -9.06 11.59
N ALA A 509 -6.17 -8.26 12.16
CA ALA A 509 -5.76 -6.98 11.59
C ALA A 509 -4.26 -6.97 11.27
N THR A 510 -3.91 -6.38 10.13
CA THR A 510 -2.53 -6.07 9.73
C THR A 510 -2.51 -4.80 8.86
N GLY A 511 -1.37 -4.47 8.26
CA GLY A 511 -1.16 -3.26 7.47
C GLY A 511 0.06 -2.48 7.96
N GLU A 512 0.58 -1.59 7.12
CA GLU A 512 1.83 -0.88 7.36
C GLU A 512 1.82 -0.08 8.68
N GLY A 513 0.71 0.59 8.99
CA GLY A 513 0.55 1.35 10.24
C GLY A 513 0.61 0.46 11.49
N ILE A 514 -0.06 -0.69 11.47
CA ILE A 514 -0.07 -1.65 12.59
C ILE A 514 1.33 -2.28 12.74
N VAL A 515 1.94 -2.71 11.65
CA VAL A 515 3.31 -3.28 11.65
C VAL A 515 4.30 -2.25 12.19
N THR A 516 4.23 -1.00 11.77
CA THR A 516 5.10 0.08 12.25
C THR A 516 4.88 0.39 13.73
N THR A 517 3.62 0.42 14.18
CA THR A 517 3.28 0.60 15.60
C THR A 517 3.87 -0.53 16.44
N GLN A 518 3.74 -1.78 15.98
CA GLN A 518 4.33 -2.94 16.65
C GLN A 518 5.87 -2.91 16.64
N ILE A 519 6.52 -2.44 15.57
CA ILE A 519 7.98 -2.22 15.55
C ILE A 519 8.38 -1.26 16.66
N ASN A 520 7.68 -0.13 16.78
CA ASN A 520 7.96 0.86 17.80
C ASN A 520 7.72 0.31 19.21
N ASP A 521 6.62 -0.43 19.43
CA ASP A 521 6.35 -1.08 20.72
C ASP A 521 7.41 -2.10 21.09
N VAL A 522 7.80 -2.97 20.14
CA VAL A 522 8.87 -3.96 20.34
C VAL A 522 10.21 -3.26 20.60
N ALA A 523 10.49 -2.15 19.93
CA ALA A 523 11.70 -1.37 20.15
C ALA A 523 11.71 -0.69 21.53
N MET A 524 10.58 -0.14 21.98
CA MET A 524 10.43 0.40 23.33
C MET A 524 10.58 -0.71 24.40
N GLN A 525 9.97 -1.87 24.19
CA GLN A 525 10.16 -3.03 25.06
C GLN A 525 11.63 -3.47 25.08
N ALA A 526 12.30 -3.50 23.92
CA ALA A 526 13.73 -3.78 23.82
C ALA A 526 14.53 -2.82 24.71
N MET A 527 14.23 -1.52 24.70
CA MET A 527 14.90 -0.54 25.55
C MET A 527 14.76 -0.84 27.05
N THR A 528 13.56 -1.24 27.49
CA THR A 528 13.31 -1.59 28.90
C THR A 528 14.05 -2.84 29.36
N ILE A 529 14.38 -3.76 28.45
CA ILE A 529 15.11 -5.00 28.73
C ILE A 529 16.62 -4.80 28.57
N ILE A 530 17.06 -4.23 27.43
CA ILE A 530 18.46 -4.07 27.04
C ILE A 530 19.19 -3.10 27.99
N GLY A 531 18.58 -1.95 28.30
CA GLY A 531 19.21 -0.92 29.14
C GLY A 531 19.69 -1.45 30.50
N PRO A 532 18.79 -2.03 31.33
CA PRO A 532 19.17 -2.66 32.59
C PRO A 532 20.11 -3.86 32.42
N SER A 533 19.90 -4.69 31.39
CA SER A 533 20.73 -5.87 31.15
C SER A 533 22.19 -5.51 30.89
N ILE A 534 22.43 -4.49 30.06
CA ILE A 534 23.79 -4.00 29.79
C ILE A 534 24.42 -3.49 31.09
N PHE A 535 23.69 -2.68 31.86
CA PHE A 535 24.17 -2.15 33.14
C PHE A 535 24.60 -3.25 34.10
N ILE A 536 23.78 -4.30 34.26
CA ILE A 536 24.06 -5.45 35.14
C ILE A 536 25.30 -6.20 34.66
N ILE A 537 25.40 -6.49 33.37
CA ILE A 537 26.52 -7.27 32.81
C ILE A 537 27.85 -6.54 33.00
N ILE A 538 27.89 -5.23 32.76
CA ILE A 538 29.11 -4.44 32.98
C ILE A 538 29.44 -4.33 34.45
N LEU A 539 28.43 -4.15 35.31
CA LEU A 539 28.63 -4.16 36.75
C LEU A 539 29.28 -5.48 37.18
N CYS A 540 28.81 -6.62 36.66
CA CYS A 540 29.42 -7.92 36.89
C CYS A 540 30.87 -7.99 36.40
N ILE A 541 31.17 -7.55 35.17
CA ILE A 541 32.52 -7.61 34.59
C ILE A 541 33.50 -6.71 35.35
N LEU A 542 33.12 -5.47 35.64
CA LEU A 542 33.92 -4.54 36.43
C LEU A 542 34.14 -5.06 37.85
N PHE A 543 33.12 -5.66 38.46
CA PHE A 543 33.23 -6.27 39.77
C PHE A 543 34.19 -7.47 39.77
N LEU A 544 34.10 -8.35 38.78
CA LEU A 544 35.03 -9.48 38.60
C LEU A 544 36.48 -9.00 38.41
N THR A 545 36.67 -7.90 37.68
CA THR A 545 37.99 -7.33 37.35
C THR A 545 38.63 -6.63 38.55
N PHE A 546 37.92 -5.72 39.22
CA PHE A 546 38.50 -4.86 40.25
C PHE A 546 38.23 -5.30 41.68
N ARG A 547 37.12 -6.03 41.91
CA ARG A 547 36.66 -6.52 43.24
C ARG A 547 36.58 -5.45 44.32
N LYS A 548 36.42 -4.18 43.94
CA LYS A 548 36.33 -3.02 44.83
C LYS A 548 35.23 -2.07 44.34
N PRO A 549 34.23 -1.73 45.17
CA PRO A 549 33.07 -0.92 44.73
C PRO A 549 33.44 0.41 44.08
N SER A 550 34.45 1.11 44.61
CA SER A 550 34.90 2.40 44.04
C SER A 550 35.50 2.30 42.64
N TYR A 551 36.04 1.14 42.26
CA TYR A 551 36.55 0.90 40.91
C TYR A 551 35.46 0.42 39.94
N VAL A 552 34.27 0.08 40.45
CA VAL A 552 33.10 -0.36 39.67
C VAL A 552 32.15 0.80 39.43
N LEU A 553 31.79 1.53 40.49
CA LEU A 553 30.80 2.62 40.42
C LEU A 553 31.28 3.84 39.62
N LEU A 554 32.59 4.15 39.66
CA LEU A 554 33.10 5.34 38.99
C LEU A 554 33.05 5.23 37.44
N PRO A 555 33.51 4.13 36.80
CA PRO A 555 33.29 3.93 35.36
C PRO A 555 31.82 3.96 34.95
N ILE A 556 30.93 3.39 35.77
CA ILE A 556 29.48 3.42 35.53
C ILE A 556 28.95 4.86 35.55
N LEU A 557 29.42 5.69 36.47
CA LEU A 557 29.04 7.10 36.57
C LEU A 557 29.52 7.89 35.34
N VAL A 558 30.75 7.65 34.88
CA VAL A 558 31.28 8.23 33.63
C VAL A 558 30.35 7.94 32.46
N PHE A 559 29.94 6.68 32.34
CA PHE A 559 29.04 6.26 31.29
C PHE A 559 27.66 6.94 31.40
N ALA A 560 27.06 6.95 32.58
CA ALA A 560 25.75 7.59 32.78
C ALA A 560 25.76 9.07 32.37
N PHE A 561 26.82 9.79 32.74
CA PHE A 561 26.99 11.20 32.36
C PHE A 561 27.18 11.36 30.85
N SER A 562 27.95 10.47 30.21
CA SER A 562 28.13 10.48 28.76
C SER A 562 26.81 10.25 28.02
N CYS A 563 25.96 9.33 28.48
CA CYS A 563 24.64 9.13 27.89
C CYS A 563 23.72 10.34 28.02
N VAL A 564 23.73 11.00 29.19
CA VAL A 564 22.95 12.23 29.38
C VAL A 564 23.39 13.31 28.39
N TRP A 565 24.70 13.47 28.15
CA TRP A 565 25.22 14.43 27.17
C TRP A 565 24.86 14.02 25.74
N LEU A 566 24.92 12.72 25.44
CA LEU A 566 24.57 12.18 24.12
C LEU A 566 23.09 12.42 23.78
N PHE A 567 22.17 11.95 24.63
CA PHE A 567 20.73 12.11 24.40
C PHE A 567 20.27 13.56 24.52
N GLY A 568 20.87 14.34 25.42
CA GLY A 568 20.62 15.78 25.47
C GLY A 568 21.04 16.48 24.18
N THR A 569 22.12 16.03 23.53
CA THR A 569 22.54 16.57 22.22
C THR A 569 21.61 16.12 21.10
N MET A 570 21.13 14.87 21.10
CA MET A 570 20.12 14.40 20.14
C MET A 570 18.86 15.26 20.21
N ALA A 571 18.35 15.50 21.43
CA ALA A 571 17.19 16.34 21.67
C ALA A 571 17.42 17.80 21.24
N LEU A 572 18.60 18.36 21.52
CA LEU A 572 18.97 19.73 21.10
C LEU A 572 19.03 19.91 19.58
N LEU A 573 19.40 18.87 18.84
CA LEU A 573 19.49 18.90 17.38
C LEU A 573 18.14 18.57 16.71
N GLY A 574 17.11 18.18 17.48
CA GLY A 574 15.83 17.74 16.94
C GLY A 574 15.92 16.44 16.15
N ILE A 575 16.93 15.59 16.41
CA ILE A 575 17.09 14.31 15.72
C ILE A 575 16.36 13.23 16.53
N SER A 576 15.36 12.60 15.91
CA SER A 576 14.56 11.54 16.54
C SER A 576 15.42 10.34 16.92
N PHE A 577 15.07 9.71 18.04
CA PHE A 577 15.67 8.47 18.48
C PHE A 577 15.05 7.30 17.70
N ASN A 578 15.80 6.72 16.77
CA ASN A 578 15.34 5.63 15.91
C ASN A 578 15.88 4.26 16.35
N ILE A 579 15.47 3.20 15.64
CA ILE A 579 15.88 1.82 15.92
C ILE A 579 17.39 1.58 15.80
N ILE A 580 18.12 2.38 15.00
CA ILE A 580 19.58 2.32 14.91
C ILE A 580 20.23 2.95 16.15
N ALA A 581 19.64 4.05 16.66
CA ALA A 581 20.14 4.76 17.84
C ALA A 581 20.19 3.88 19.10
N VAL A 582 19.37 2.82 19.20
CA VAL A 582 19.43 1.82 20.29
C VAL A 582 20.82 1.19 20.40
N ALA A 583 21.52 0.97 19.27
CA ALA A 583 22.86 0.42 19.26
C ALA A 583 23.94 1.39 19.81
N LEU A 584 23.64 2.70 19.91
CA LEU A 584 24.56 3.70 20.46
C LEU A 584 24.88 3.42 21.93
N LEU A 585 23.92 2.90 22.70
CA LEU A 585 24.11 2.62 24.14
C LEU A 585 25.23 1.60 24.37
N PRO A 586 25.11 0.32 23.94
CA PRO A 586 26.15 -0.67 24.17
C PRO A 586 27.50 -0.25 23.57
N LEU A 587 27.49 0.48 22.45
CA LEU A 587 28.71 0.96 21.80
C LEU A 587 29.43 2.02 22.65
N ASN A 588 28.70 3.03 23.13
CA ASN A 588 29.27 4.06 23.99
C ASN A 588 29.73 3.46 25.33
N ILE A 589 29.03 2.46 25.87
CA ILE A 589 29.44 1.81 27.10
C ILE A 589 30.69 0.96 26.94
N GLY A 590 30.73 0.10 25.92
CA GLY A 590 31.85 -0.79 25.66
C GLY A 590 33.17 -0.03 25.54
N LEU A 591 33.15 1.11 24.84
CA LEU A 591 34.30 2.00 24.70
C LEU A 591 34.61 2.81 25.97
N GLY A 592 33.60 3.29 26.68
CA GLY A 592 33.83 4.09 27.89
C GLY A 592 34.37 3.30 29.09
N VAL A 593 33.97 2.03 29.18
CA VAL A 593 34.55 1.10 30.14
C VAL A 593 36.03 0.91 29.85
N GLU A 594 36.45 0.78 28.59
CA GLU A 594 37.85 0.59 28.22
C GLU A 594 38.76 1.72 28.72
N TYR A 595 38.39 2.98 28.45
CA TYR A 595 39.19 4.14 28.90
C TYR A 595 39.30 4.21 30.42
N SER A 596 38.18 3.98 31.10
CA SER A 596 38.12 3.99 32.55
C SER A 596 38.95 2.86 33.17
N VAL A 597 38.88 1.65 32.62
CA VAL A 597 39.61 0.46 33.08
C VAL A 597 41.11 0.66 32.93
N ASN A 598 41.58 1.07 31.74
CA ASN A 598 43.00 1.25 31.47
C ASN A 598 43.62 2.34 32.36
N LEU A 599 42.91 3.45 32.54
CA LEU A 599 43.37 4.54 33.40
C LEU A 599 43.42 4.13 34.87
N LEU A 600 42.36 3.49 35.39
CA LEU A 600 42.29 3.04 36.78
C LEU A 600 43.26 1.88 37.09
N TYR A 601 43.50 1.01 36.12
CA TYR A 601 44.46 -0.09 36.24
C TYR A 601 45.88 0.44 36.40
N ASN A 602 46.29 1.39 35.55
CA ASN A 602 47.60 2.02 35.67
C ASN A 602 47.74 2.82 36.97
N TYR A 603 46.69 3.56 37.35
CA TYR A 603 46.67 4.25 38.64
C TYR A 603 46.92 3.29 39.82
N ARG A 604 46.32 2.10 39.79
CA ARG A 604 46.54 1.06 40.81
C ARG A 604 47.97 0.51 40.78
N ILE A 605 48.57 0.36 39.60
CA ILE A 605 49.98 -0.06 39.46
C ILE A 605 50.91 1.00 40.05
N GLU A 606 50.70 2.28 39.75
CA GLU A 606 51.54 3.37 40.25
C GLU A 606 51.44 3.53 41.78
N LEU A 607 50.25 3.31 42.36
CA LEU A 607 50.09 3.22 43.81
C LEU A 607 50.85 2.02 44.40
N LYS A 608 50.85 0.85 43.73
CA LYS A 608 51.62 -0.33 44.18
C LYS A 608 53.12 -0.10 44.14
N LYS A 609 53.62 0.80 43.28
CA LYS A 609 55.03 1.23 43.24
C LYS A 609 55.38 2.22 44.38
N GLY A 610 54.47 2.48 45.30
CA GLY A 610 54.70 3.34 46.47
C GLY A 610 54.51 4.84 46.22
N ARG A 611 53.96 5.24 45.07
CA ARG A 611 53.76 6.67 44.74
C ARG A 611 52.56 7.28 45.46
N THR A 612 52.60 8.60 45.68
CA THR A 612 51.48 9.32 46.29
C THR A 612 50.25 9.34 45.36
N PRO A 613 49.01 9.47 45.89
CA PRO A 613 47.81 9.54 45.06
C PRO A 613 47.84 10.66 44.00
N ALA A 614 48.44 11.81 44.32
CA ALA A 614 48.60 12.93 43.39
C ALA A 614 49.56 12.59 42.24
N GLU A 615 50.75 12.08 42.57
CA GLU A 615 51.74 11.68 41.56
C GLU A 615 51.25 10.53 40.70
N ALA A 616 50.63 9.51 41.30
CA ALA A 616 50.09 8.35 40.59
C ALA A 616 49.01 8.75 39.58
N ILE A 617 48.13 9.70 39.91
CA ILE A 617 47.11 10.22 38.98
C ILE A 617 47.75 11.03 37.85
N ARG A 618 48.64 11.96 38.19
CA ARG A 618 49.31 12.82 37.20
C ARG A 618 50.10 11.98 36.19
N LEU A 619 50.79 10.96 36.68
CA LEU A 619 51.54 10.06 35.83
C LEU A 619 50.63 9.16 35.00
N SER A 620 49.49 8.71 35.54
CA SER A 620 48.50 7.95 34.77
C SER A 620 47.89 8.77 33.65
N ILE A 621 47.54 10.04 33.88
CA ILE A 621 47.08 10.95 32.82
C ILE A 621 48.18 11.17 31.78
N LYS A 622 49.44 11.33 32.22
CA LYS A 622 50.56 11.59 31.30
C LYS A 622 50.94 10.39 30.44
N GLU A 623 51.02 9.20 31.02
CA GLU A 623 51.50 7.99 30.34
C GLU A 623 50.37 7.26 29.61
N VAL A 624 49.26 7.00 30.29
CA VAL A 624 48.12 6.27 29.69
C VAL A 624 47.19 7.22 28.93
N GLY A 625 47.08 8.48 29.36
CA GLY A 625 46.21 9.43 28.67
C GLY A 625 46.65 9.76 27.25
N ILE A 626 47.93 9.61 26.90
CA ILE A 626 48.39 9.70 25.50
C ILE A 626 47.85 8.53 24.69
N ALA A 627 47.94 7.30 25.21
CA ALA A 627 47.41 6.13 24.52
C ALA A 627 45.89 6.21 24.35
N ILE A 628 45.16 6.63 25.39
CA ILE A 628 43.71 6.84 25.33
C ILE A 628 43.34 7.96 24.35
N PHE A 629 44.10 9.07 24.31
CA PHE A 629 43.85 10.14 23.34
C PHE A 629 44.04 9.66 21.90
N LEU A 630 45.06 8.83 21.64
CA LEU A 630 45.29 8.27 20.31
C LEU A 630 44.15 7.34 19.90
N ALA A 631 43.72 6.44 20.80
CA ALA A 631 42.58 5.54 20.60
C ALA A 631 41.26 6.30 20.38
N TRP A 632 41.02 7.34 21.18
CA TRP A 632 39.87 8.22 20.98
C TRP A 632 39.93 8.91 19.60
N PHE A 633 41.09 9.43 19.20
CA PHE A 633 41.21 10.18 17.95
C PHE A 633 41.10 9.27 16.72
N THR A 634 41.65 8.03 16.75
CA THR A 634 41.47 7.03 15.68
C THR A 634 39.99 6.71 15.51
N THR A 635 39.32 6.39 16.62
CA THR A 635 37.92 5.97 16.61
C THR A 635 36.97 7.11 16.27
N PHE A 636 37.26 8.34 16.71
CA PHE A 636 36.54 9.55 16.34
C PHE A 636 36.58 9.80 14.83
N VAL A 637 37.76 9.71 14.21
CA VAL A 637 37.92 9.86 12.75
C VAL A 637 37.23 8.71 12.01
N ALA A 638 37.31 7.49 12.52
CA ALA A 638 36.62 6.34 11.94
C ALA A 638 35.09 6.52 11.96
N PHE A 639 34.51 7.00 13.06
CA PHE A 639 33.06 7.27 13.11
C PHE A 639 32.63 8.46 12.26
N LEU A 640 33.46 9.52 12.16
CA LEU A 640 33.18 10.62 11.24
C LEU A 640 33.20 10.21 9.77
N SER A 641 33.85 9.10 9.40
CA SER A 641 33.79 8.59 8.02
C SER A 641 32.37 8.20 7.58
N PHE A 642 31.46 7.91 8.51
CA PHE A 642 30.05 7.65 8.20
C PHE A 642 29.32 8.86 7.61
N LEU A 643 29.85 10.08 7.72
CA LEU A 643 29.32 11.26 7.02
C LEU A 643 29.31 11.08 5.50
N SER A 644 30.10 10.16 4.98
CA SER A 644 30.13 9.80 3.56
C SER A 644 29.06 8.79 3.14
N ALA A 645 28.31 8.21 4.08
CA ALA A 645 27.20 7.32 3.77
C ALA A 645 26.04 8.11 3.12
N THR A 646 25.38 7.50 2.14
CA THR A 646 24.22 8.10 1.47
C THR A 646 22.93 7.97 2.27
N LEU A 647 22.89 7.04 3.24
CA LEU A 647 21.74 6.83 4.12
C LEU A 647 21.78 7.76 5.34
N PRO A 648 20.77 8.64 5.53
CA PRO A 648 20.73 9.58 6.65
C PRO A 648 20.92 8.94 8.04
N PRO A 649 20.24 7.82 8.38
CA PRO A 649 20.36 7.23 9.72
C PRO A 649 21.76 6.71 10.03
N VAL A 650 22.51 6.28 9.01
CA VAL A 650 23.91 5.84 9.17
C VAL A 650 24.84 7.03 9.39
N ARG A 651 24.60 8.17 8.72
CA ARG A 651 25.33 9.42 8.96
C ARG A 651 25.12 9.90 10.40
N ASP A 652 23.87 9.98 10.83
CA ASP A 652 23.51 10.43 12.18
C ASP A 652 24.07 9.51 13.25
N PHE A 653 23.96 8.18 13.05
CA PHE A 653 24.59 7.20 13.90
C PHE A 653 26.10 7.45 14.06
N GLY A 654 26.80 7.73 12.97
CA GLY A 654 28.22 8.06 13.01
C GLY A 654 28.56 9.35 13.77
N ILE A 655 27.77 10.41 13.57
CA ILE A 655 27.92 11.67 14.32
C ILE A 655 27.76 11.41 15.83
N PHE A 656 26.72 10.68 16.22
CA PHE A 656 26.45 10.41 17.63
C PHE A 656 27.46 9.45 18.25
N LEU A 657 28.01 8.50 17.49
CA LEU A 657 29.12 7.69 17.96
C LEU A 657 30.39 8.51 18.20
N ALA A 658 30.72 9.42 17.27
CA ALA A 658 31.86 10.33 17.40
C ALA A 658 31.69 11.28 18.60
N LEU A 659 30.48 11.79 18.84
CA LEU A 659 30.18 12.61 20.02
C LEU A 659 30.20 11.79 21.32
N GLY A 660 29.58 10.62 21.34
CA GLY A 660 29.50 9.74 22.51
C GLY A 660 30.88 9.35 23.02
N ILE A 661 31.77 8.87 22.14
CA ILE A 661 33.15 8.53 22.52
C ILE A 661 33.95 9.75 22.98
N THR A 662 33.66 10.93 22.42
CA THR A 662 34.28 12.20 22.82
C THR A 662 33.84 12.64 24.21
N TYR A 663 32.55 12.58 24.51
CA TYR A 663 32.02 12.86 25.85
C TYR A 663 32.59 11.88 26.86
N THR A 664 32.61 10.60 26.53
CA THR A 664 33.23 9.55 27.33
C THR A 664 34.71 9.83 27.60
N PHE A 665 35.49 10.23 26.59
CA PHE A 665 36.89 10.62 26.75
C PHE A 665 37.04 11.83 27.71
N ILE A 666 36.27 12.89 27.50
CA ILE A 666 36.31 14.12 28.30
C ILE A 666 35.97 13.80 29.76
N ILE A 667 34.88 13.07 30.02
CA ILE A 667 34.41 12.73 31.36
C ILE A 667 35.40 11.76 32.05
N THR A 668 36.00 10.83 31.30
CA THR A 668 37.06 9.95 31.83
C THR A 668 38.31 10.73 32.23
N MET A 669 38.77 11.68 31.40
CA MET A 669 39.98 12.47 31.72
C MET A 669 39.76 13.51 32.82
N THR A 670 38.51 13.90 33.06
CA THR A 670 38.15 14.95 34.02
C THR A 670 37.48 14.39 35.27
N LEU A 671 36.20 14.02 35.18
CA LEU A 671 35.35 13.61 36.29
C LEU A 671 35.86 12.35 36.98
N LEU A 672 36.19 11.29 36.22
CA LEU A 672 36.68 10.03 36.79
C LEU A 672 37.94 10.24 37.63
N VAL A 673 38.91 10.95 37.05
CA VAL A 673 40.20 11.21 37.70
C VAL A 673 40.02 12.11 38.92
N ALA A 674 39.20 13.16 38.82
CA ALA A 674 38.93 14.07 39.93
C ALA A 674 38.24 13.36 41.11
N LEU A 675 37.21 12.56 40.85
CA LEU A 675 36.53 11.77 41.88
C LEU A 675 37.48 10.74 42.50
N ARG A 676 38.28 10.07 41.68
CA ARG A 676 39.28 9.11 42.17
C ARG A 676 40.30 9.78 43.09
N TYR A 677 40.80 10.94 42.71
CA TYR A 677 41.71 11.73 43.53
C TYR A 677 41.05 12.13 44.86
N ILE A 678 39.81 12.64 44.84
CA ILE A 678 39.08 13.05 46.05
C ILE A 678 38.93 11.91 47.04
N ILE A 679 38.66 10.69 46.55
CA ILE A 679 38.50 9.49 47.40
C ILE A 679 39.83 9.10 48.06
N ASP A 680 40.94 9.16 47.34
CA ASP A 680 42.23 8.63 47.82
C ASP A 680 43.17 9.71 48.44
N ARG A 681 42.92 11.02 48.24
CA ARG A 681 43.78 12.12 48.74
C ARG A 681 43.94 12.18 50.26
N ARG A 682 43.02 11.57 51.02
CA ARG A 682 43.07 11.53 52.50
C ARG A 682 43.94 10.38 53.04
N LYS A 683 44.41 9.45 52.19
CA LYS A 683 45.23 8.32 52.61
C LYS A 683 46.71 8.72 52.60
N LYS A 684 47.31 8.93 53.79
CA LYS A 684 48.68 9.47 53.94
C LYS A 684 49.82 8.51 53.55
N THR A 685 49.58 7.22 53.44
CA THR A 685 50.53 6.25 52.86
C THR A 685 49.76 4.95 52.71
N SER A 686 49.46 4.52 51.47
CA SER A 686 48.94 3.18 51.24
C SER A 686 50.11 2.28 50.89
N SER A 687 50.76 1.70 51.91
CA SER A 687 51.58 0.51 51.69
C SER A 687 50.63 -0.64 51.29
N VAL A 688 50.39 -0.77 49.99
CA VAL A 688 49.70 -1.94 49.47
C VAL A 688 50.66 -3.10 49.69
N LYS A 689 50.44 -3.92 50.72
CA LYS A 689 51.17 -5.18 50.90
C LYS A 689 51.15 -5.94 49.57
N PRO A 690 52.30 -6.40 49.06
CA PRO A 690 52.36 -7.15 47.81
C PRO A 690 51.59 -8.45 48.02
N SER A 691 50.36 -8.50 47.50
CA SER A 691 49.56 -9.73 47.48
C SER A 691 50.22 -10.70 46.51
N THR A 692 50.80 -11.77 47.05
CA THR A 692 51.53 -12.84 46.36
C THR A 692 50.66 -13.82 45.58
N HIS A 693 49.32 -13.66 45.58
CA HIS A 693 48.42 -14.49 44.80
C HIS A 693 47.43 -13.65 43.98
N THR A 694 47.89 -13.17 42.82
CA THR A 694 46.96 -12.83 41.72
C THR A 694 47.00 -13.95 40.70
N PHE A 695 45.83 -14.47 40.31
CA PHE A 695 45.65 -15.32 39.14
C PHE A 695 46.42 -14.68 37.97
N SER A 696 47.54 -15.28 37.57
CA SER A 696 48.54 -14.58 36.77
C SER A 696 48.21 -14.66 35.28
N MET A 697 47.21 -13.87 34.86
CA MET A 697 46.90 -13.65 33.44
C MET A 697 48.17 -13.20 32.66
N THR A 698 49.07 -12.51 33.35
CA THR A 698 50.41 -12.15 32.88
C THR A 698 51.29 -13.37 32.59
N ASN A 699 51.28 -14.41 33.43
CA ASN A 699 52.06 -15.64 33.20
C ASN A 699 51.46 -16.47 32.05
N THR A 700 50.13 -16.54 31.94
CA THR A 700 49.48 -17.23 30.82
C THR A 700 49.77 -16.54 29.49
N MET A 701 49.72 -15.21 29.45
CA MET A 701 50.10 -14.43 28.27
C MET A 701 51.59 -14.51 27.97
N GLY A 702 52.45 -14.60 29.00
CA GLY A 702 53.88 -14.88 28.83
C GLY A 702 54.15 -16.23 28.17
N ARG A 703 53.45 -17.30 28.58
CA ARG A 703 53.53 -18.62 27.93
C ARG A 703 53.03 -18.56 26.49
N LEU A 704 51.92 -17.86 26.25
CA LEU A 704 51.39 -17.65 24.90
C LEU A 704 52.44 -16.97 24.00
N ALA A 705 53.12 -15.93 24.51
CA ALA A 705 54.18 -15.24 23.78
C ALA A 705 55.34 -16.17 23.39
N GLN A 706 55.78 -17.04 24.30
CA GLN A 706 56.83 -18.02 24.02
C GLN A 706 56.41 -19.04 22.95
N ILE A 707 55.16 -19.53 23.03
CA ILE A 707 54.58 -20.46 22.04
C ILE A 707 54.52 -19.79 20.66
N LEU A 708 54.06 -18.54 20.60
CA LEU A 708 53.97 -17.74 19.37
C LEU A 708 55.33 -17.55 18.71
N LEU A 709 56.36 -17.21 19.48
CA LEU A 709 57.73 -17.07 18.97
C LEU A 709 58.30 -18.39 18.43
N ARG A 710 58.01 -19.52 19.09
CA ARG A 710 58.45 -20.86 18.64
C ARG A 710 57.74 -21.32 17.36
N HIS A 711 56.45 -21.00 17.19
CA HIS A 711 55.62 -21.49 16.09
C HIS A 711 55.20 -20.43 15.06
N GLN A 712 55.93 -19.30 14.97
CA GLN A 712 55.60 -18.15 14.12
C GLN A 712 55.22 -18.51 12.66
N LYS A 713 55.90 -19.47 12.02
CA LYS A 713 55.59 -19.89 10.63
C LYS A 713 54.22 -20.58 10.51
N LYS A 714 53.85 -21.39 11.50
CA LYS A 714 52.56 -22.09 11.53
C LYS A 714 51.42 -21.11 11.74
N VAL A 715 51.60 -20.12 12.62
CA VAL A 715 50.61 -19.06 12.86
C VAL A 715 50.29 -18.32 11.55
N PHE A 716 51.31 -17.85 10.83
CA PHE A 716 51.09 -17.17 9.54
C PHE A 716 50.39 -18.07 8.50
N LEU A 717 50.78 -19.36 8.39
CA LEU A 717 50.16 -20.29 7.45
C LEU A 717 48.66 -20.46 7.75
N VAL A 718 48.31 -20.69 9.02
CA VAL A 718 46.91 -20.85 9.45
C VAL A 718 46.13 -19.56 9.20
N THR A 719 46.67 -18.39 9.57
CA THR A 719 46.00 -17.11 9.32
C THR A 719 45.73 -16.88 7.83
N ILE A 720 46.70 -17.16 6.95
CA ILE A 720 46.52 -17.01 5.49
C ILE A 720 45.44 -17.98 4.98
N LEU A 721 45.45 -19.23 5.44
CA LEU A 721 44.46 -20.23 5.02
C LEU A 721 43.04 -19.83 5.45
N VAL A 722 42.87 -19.38 6.70
CA VAL A 722 41.57 -18.88 7.18
C VAL A 722 41.16 -17.63 6.42
N CYS A 723 42.07 -16.69 6.15
CA CYS A 723 41.76 -15.52 5.32
C CYS A 723 41.30 -15.89 3.91
N LEU A 724 41.87 -16.93 3.29
CA LEU A 724 41.50 -17.35 1.94
C LEU A 724 40.08 -17.94 1.95
N VAL A 725 39.78 -18.83 2.89
CA VAL A 725 38.43 -19.42 3.06
C VAL A 725 37.39 -18.33 3.35
N MET A 726 37.68 -17.44 4.31
CA MET A 726 36.77 -16.35 4.65
C MET A 726 36.62 -15.36 3.49
N GLY A 727 37.71 -15.05 2.77
CA GLY A 727 37.69 -14.17 1.60
C GLY A 727 36.84 -14.72 0.46
N THR A 728 36.86 -16.03 0.21
CA THR A 728 35.94 -16.65 -0.76
C THR A 728 34.48 -16.54 -0.32
N ALA A 729 34.20 -16.67 0.98
CA ALA A 729 32.85 -16.53 1.52
C ALA A 729 32.31 -15.09 1.40
N VAL A 730 33.16 -14.07 1.54
CA VAL A 730 32.76 -12.65 1.35
C VAL A 730 32.14 -12.41 -0.02
N THR A 731 32.64 -13.06 -1.08
CA THR A 731 32.13 -12.87 -2.45
C THR A 731 30.70 -13.39 -2.67
N GLN A 732 30.18 -14.19 -1.74
CA GLN A 732 28.84 -14.77 -1.80
C GLN A 732 27.86 -14.13 -0.80
N LEU A 733 28.27 -13.06 -0.11
CA LEU A 733 27.45 -12.39 0.88
C LEU A 733 26.33 -11.59 0.20
N LYS A 734 25.08 -11.86 0.56
CA LYS A 734 23.89 -11.15 0.03
C LYS A 734 23.58 -9.90 0.87
N SER A 735 23.12 -8.84 0.23
CA SER A 735 22.52 -7.66 0.88
C SER A 735 21.00 -7.80 0.95
N GLY A 736 20.38 -7.32 2.03
CA GLY A 736 18.93 -7.36 2.18
C GLY A 736 18.40 -6.27 3.10
N PHE A 737 17.27 -5.69 2.73
CA PHE A 737 16.54 -4.70 3.48
C PHE A 737 15.04 -5.00 3.33
N SER A 738 14.37 -5.18 4.45
CA SER A 738 12.92 -5.30 4.52
C SER A 738 12.48 -4.83 5.90
N MET A 739 11.45 -4.00 5.95
CA MET A 739 10.93 -3.47 7.21
C MET A 739 10.42 -4.60 8.14
N ASN A 740 9.96 -5.70 7.55
CA ASN A 740 9.48 -6.88 8.28
C ASN A 740 10.58 -7.56 9.08
N GLN A 741 11.85 -7.37 8.74
CA GLN A 741 12.97 -7.93 9.50
C GLN A 741 13.12 -7.30 10.89
N PHE A 742 12.57 -6.11 11.15
CA PHE A 742 12.67 -5.45 12.45
C PHE A 742 11.74 -6.06 13.53
N ILE A 743 10.79 -6.91 13.15
CA ILE A 743 9.93 -7.66 14.08
C ILE A 743 10.33 -9.15 14.05
N PRO A 744 10.16 -9.89 15.16
CA PRO A 744 10.25 -11.35 15.13
C PRO A 744 9.34 -11.98 14.05
N GLN A 745 9.91 -12.89 13.24
CA GLN A 745 9.18 -13.56 12.15
C GLN A 745 7.98 -14.41 12.61
N GLU A 746 7.89 -14.74 13.91
CA GLU A 746 6.73 -15.44 14.46
C GLU A 746 5.53 -14.55 14.75
N ASN A 747 5.65 -13.22 14.60
CA ASN A 747 4.55 -12.30 14.86
C ASN A 747 3.35 -12.59 13.92
N PRO A 748 2.12 -12.75 14.47
CA PRO A 748 0.93 -13.07 13.69
C PRO A 748 0.62 -12.03 12.60
N ALA A 749 0.88 -10.73 12.83
CA ALA A 749 0.59 -9.69 11.85
C ALA A 749 1.42 -9.82 10.57
N ILE A 750 2.67 -10.29 10.66
CA ILE A 750 3.54 -10.52 9.49
C ILE A 750 3.10 -11.76 8.72
N LYS A 751 2.82 -12.87 9.42
CA LYS A 751 2.31 -14.08 8.79
C LYS A 751 1.01 -13.81 8.05
N LEU A 752 0.14 -13.01 8.68
CA LEU A 752 -1.12 -12.59 8.08
C LEU A 752 -0.90 -11.70 6.86
N PHE A 753 0.04 -10.75 6.92
CA PHE A 753 0.38 -9.90 5.78
C PHE A 753 0.86 -10.73 4.58
N ALA A 754 1.74 -11.71 4.81
CA ALA A 754 2.19 -12.62 3.77
C ALA A 754 1.07 -13.51 3.21
N GLN A 755 0.18 -14.02 4.08
CA GLN A 755 -0.97 -14.83 3.69
C GLN A 755 -1.98 -14.03 2.83
N ILE A 756 -2.26 -12.77 3.18
CA ILE A 756 -3.10 -11.89 2.38
C ILE A 756 -2.50 -11.71 0.98
N GLY A 757 -1.19 -11.55 0.89
CA GLY A 757 -0.45 -11.48 -0.38
C GLY A 757 -0.73 -12.66 -1.32
N GLU A 758 -0.84 -13.87 -0.77
CA GLU A 758 -1.06 -15.11 -1.53
C GLU A 758 -2.55 -15.35 -1.85
N GLU A 759 -3.45 -15.08 -0.91
CA GLU A 759 -4.89 -15.35 -1.06
C GLU A 759 -5.65 -14.26 -1.83
N PHE A 760 -5.16 -13.01 -1.81
CA PHE A 760 -5.82 -11.82 -2.38
C PHE A 760 -4.93 -11.08 -3.39
N PRO A 761 -4.45 -11.74 -4.46
CA PRO A 761 -3.45 -11.18 -5.37
C PRO A 761 -3.92 -9.92 -6.10
N PHE A 762 -5.23 -9.62 -6.11
CA PHE A 762 -5.80 -8.42 -6.74
C PHE A 762 -5.91 -7.20 -5.82
N SER A 763 -5.80 -7.39 -4.50
CA SER A 763 -5.96 -6.31 -3.50
C SER A 763 -4.73 -6.08 -2.63
N SER A 764 -3.80 -7.03 -2.59
CA SER A 764 -2.54 -6.97 -1.82
C SER A 764 -1.34 -6.47 -2.63
N GLN A 765 -1.60 -5.84 -3.78
CA GLN A 765 -0.56 -5.39 -4.71
C GLN A 765 0.10 -4.12 -4.21
N ASP A 766 1.42 -4.05 -4.35
CA ASP A 766 2.15 -2.82 -4.11
C ASP A 766 1.80 -1.79 -5.19
N GLN A 767 1.93 -0.52 -4.83
CA GLN A 767 1.69 0.60 -5.74
C GLN A 767 2.99 1.30 -6.05
N GLU A 768 3.28 1.40 -7.34
CA GLU A 768 4.31 2.28 -7.88
C GLU A 768 3.65 3.46 -8.60
N TYR A 769 4.41 4.51 -8.80
CA TYR A 769 3.93 5.79 -9.28
C TYR A 769 4.83 6.35 -10.39
N ILE A 770 4.21 6.98 -11.37
CA ILE A 770 4.88 7.87 -12.30
C ILE A 770 4.31 9.26 -12.07
N LEU A 771 5.10 10.10 -11.41
CA LEU A 771 4.77 11.51 -11.18
C LEU A 771 5.15 12.32 -12.42
N ILE A 772 4.20 13.13 -12.90
CA ILE A 772 4.39 14.01 -14.05
C ILE A 772 4.13 15.45 -13.60
N GLU A 773 5.16 16.29 -13.67
CA GLU A 773 5.15 17.68 -13.17
C GLU A 773 5.35 18.67 -14.33
N GLY A 774 4.55 19.74 -14.35
CA GLY A 774 4.52 20.75 -15.40
C GLY A 774 3.08 21.02 -15.86
N ASN A 775 2.90 21.65 -17.02
CA ASN A 775 1.55 21.84 -17.57
C ASN A 775 0.99 20.50 -18.10
N VAL A 776 0.15 19.84 -17.31
CA VAL A 776 -0.41 18.52 -17.62
C VAL A 776 -1.77 18.58 -18.33
N ALA A 777 -2.38 19.77 -18.44
CA ALA A 777 -3.60 20.01 -19.20
C ALA A 777 -3.33 20.26 -20.69
N THR A 778 -2.48 19.41 -21.29
CA THR A 778 -2.11 19.49 -22.71
C THR A 778 -2.42 18.17 -23.40
N MET A 779 -2.72 18.23 -24.70
CA MET A 779 -2.95 17.05 -25.53
C MET A 779 -1.70 16.17 -25.57
N GLN A 780 -0.50 16.76 -25.59
CA GLN A 780 0.75 16.00 -25.56
C GLN A 780 0.92 15.21 -24.26
N ALA A 781 0.66 15.81 -23.09
CA ALA A 781 0.72 15.10 -21.83
C ALA A 781 -0.30 13.96 -21.76
N LEU A 782 -1.55 14.21 -22.18
CA LEU A 782 -2.60 13.19 -22.17
C LEU A 782 -2.33 12.05 -23.17
N LYS A 783 -1.80 12.36 -24.36
CA LYS A 783 -1.37 11.35 -25.33
C LYS A 783 -0.16 10.56 -24.82
N GLY A 784 0.76 11.23 -24.11
CA GLY A 784 1.86 10.59 -23.41
C GLY A 784 1.33 9.56 -22.40
N LEU A 785 0.36 9.94 -21.57
CA LEU A 785 -0.28 9.04 -20.60
C LEU A 785 -0.93 7.83 -21.26
N ALA A 786 -1.68 8.03 -22.33
CA ALA A 786 -2.29 6.94 -23.10
C ALA A 786 -1.23 5.98 -23.69
N THR A 787 -0.12 6.54 -24.19
CA THR A 787 0.99 5.75 -24.76
C THR A 787 1.72 4.95 -23.68
N THR A 788 2.01 5.57 -22.53
CA THR A 788 2.62 4.90 -21.38
C THR A 788 1.73 3.76 -20.89
N HIS A 789 0.41 3.99 -20.77
CA HIS A 789 -0.55 2.95 -20.38
C HIS A 789 -0.60 1.78 -21.39
N GLU A 790 -0.48 2.05 -22.68
CA GLU A 790 -0.51 1.01 -23.72
C GLU A 790 0.75 0.13 -23.70
N LYS A 791 1.92 0.73 -23.47
CA LYS A 791 3.17 -0.02 -23.40
C LYS A 791 3.19 -0.99 -22.21
N MET A 792 2.66 -0.59 -21.05
CA MET A 792 2.61 -1.44 -19.84
C MET A 792 1.78 -2.73 -19.99
N LYS A 793 1.13 -2.99 -21.13
CA LYS A 793 0.34 -4.21 -21.36
C LYS A 793 1.22 -5.46 -21.50
N ASP A 794 2.46 -5.33 -21.95
CA ASP A 794 3.40 -6.44 -22.08
C ASP A 794 4.31 -6.63 -20.85
N ASP A 795 4.26 -5.70 -19.89
CA ASP A 795 4.97 -5.81 -18.63
C ASP A 795 4.52 -7.03 -17.81
N GLN A 796 5.51 -7.79 -17.33
CA GLN A 796 5.29 -9.02 -16.57
C GLN A 796 4.82 -8.74 -15.13
N TYR A 797 5.35 -7.67 -14.51
CA TYR A 797 5.13 -7.38 -13.09
C TYR A 797 3.99 -6.39 -12.83
N VAL A 798 3.44 -5.78 -13.88
CA VAL A 798 2.25 -4.93 -13.76
C VAL A 798 1.04 -5.80 -13.47
N ALA A 799 0.38 -5.50 -12.37
CA ALA A 799 -0.81 -6.18 -11.92
C ALA A 799 -1.92 -6.13 -12.97
N ARG A 800 -2.72 -7.19 -13.01
CA ARG A 800 -3.89 -7.28 -13.88
C ARG A 800 -5.17 -7.35 -13.06
N LYS A 801 -6.22 -6.72 -13.55
CA LYS A 801 -7.58 -6.89 -13.03
C LYS A 801 -8.10 -8.30 -13.37
N PRO A 802 -9.15 -8.79 -12.69
CA PRO A 802 -9.81 -10.05 -13.03
C PRO A 802 -10.24 -10.21 -14.50
N ASP A 803 -10.46 -9.10 -15.22
CA ASP A 803 -10.79 -9.09 -16.66
C ASP A 803 -9.57 -9.17 -17.60
N GLY A 804 -8.34 -9.20 -17.04
CA GLY A 804 -7.08 -9.26 -17.77
C GLY A 804 -6.50 -7.90 -18.19
N SER A 805 -7.21 -6.79 -17.96
CA SER A 805 -6.69 -5.44 -18.21
C SER A 805 -5.61 -5.05 -17.19
N THR A 806 -4.69 -4.17 -17.59
CA THR A 806 -3.67 -3.63 -16.67
C THR A 806 -4.34 -2.82 -15.58
N LYS A 807 -3.94 -3.08 -14.33
CA LYS A 807 -4.44 -2.34 -13.19
C LYS A 807 -3.57 -1.11 -13.00
N THR A 808 -3.96 -0.03 -13.67
CA THR A 808 -3.36 1.29 -13.52
C THR A 808 -4.43 2.35 -13.35
N GLU A 809 -4.14 3.42 -12.61
CA GLU A 809 -5.04 4.55 -12.41
C GLU A 809 -4.33 5.85 -12.81
N SER A 810 -4.96 6.64 -13.67
CA SER A 810 -4.53 8.01 -14.01
C SER A 810 -5.72 8.82 -14.50
N ILE A 811 -5.50 10.11 -14.74
CA ILE A 811 -6.52 10.94 -15.38
C ILE A 811 -6.96 10.38 -16.75
N TYR A 812 -6.08 9.68 -17.48
CA TYR A 812 -6.44 8.99 -18.72
C TYR A 812 -7.47 7.87 -18.49
N THR A 813 -7.26 7.01 -17.51
CA THR A 813 -8.21 5.92 -17.21
C THR A 813 -9.54 6.45 -16.69
N MET A 814 -9.52 7.56 -15.94
CA MET A 814 -10.74 8.26 -15.49
C MET A 814 -11.53 8.83 -16.67
N ILE A 815 -10.83 9.40 -17.67
CA ILE A 815 -11.46 9.84 -18.93
C ILE A 815 -12.10 8.67 -19.67
N GLN A 816 -11.39 7.54 -19.82
CA GLN A 816 -11.94 6.36 -20.49
C GLN A 816 -13.21 5.86 -19.79
N GLN A 817 -13.19 5.83 -18.44
CA GLN A 817 -14.34 5.43 -17.65
C GLN A 817 -15.53 6.40 -17.81
N ALA A 818 -15.29 7.71 -17.73
CA ALA A 818 -16.32 8.72 -17.89
C ALA A 818 -16.98 8.66 -19.28
N VAL A 819 -16.19 8.50 -20.33
CA VAL A 819 -16.69 8.40 -21.72
C VAL A 819 -17.44 7.08 -21.96
N ALA A 820 -16.97 5.97 -21.37
CA ALA A 820 -17.67 4.69 -21.44
C ALA A 820 -19.04 4.76 -20.75
N ASN A 821 -19.13 5.46 -19.61
CA ASN A 821 -20.38 5.65 -18.88
C ASN A 821 -21.32 6.63 -19.60
N ASN A 822 -20.79 7.66 -20.27
CA ASN A 822 -21.60 8.65 -20.97
C ASN A 822 -21.01 9.05 -22.33
N GLN A 823 -21.49 8.38 -23.37
CA GLN A 823 -21.09 8.66 -24.75
C GLN A 823 -21.42 10.09 -25.22
N SER A 824 -22.36 10.79 -24.56
CA SER A 824 -22.69 12.18 -24.91
C SER A 824 -21.50 13.13 -24.67
N LEU A 825 -20.59 12.78 -23.76
CA LEU A 825 -19.37 13.55 -23.48
C LEU A 825 -18.47 13.68 -24.72
N ILE A 826 -18.54 12.71 -25.65
CA ILE A 826 -17.77 12.75 -26.89
C ILE A 826 -18.10 14.01 -27.70
N THR A 827 -19.40 14.31 -27.82
CA THR A 827 -19.86 15.50 -28.54
C THR A 827 -19.66 16.79 -27.75
N LEU A 828 -19.79 16.74 -26.41
CA LEU A 828 -19.70 17.91 -25.55
C LEU A 828 -18.28 18.47 -25.45
N PHE A 829 -17.27 17.59 -25.39
CA PHE A 829 -15.86 17.96 -25.23
C PHE A 829 -15.01 17.70 -26.48
N ASN A 830 -15.65 17.56 -27.65
CA ASN A 830 -14.98 17.35 -28.94
C ASN A 830 -13.92 16.23 -28.91
N ILE A 831 -14.29 15.10 -28.31
CA ILE A 831 -13.44 13.91 -28.15
C ILE A 831 -13.39 13.14 -29.48
N ASP A 832 -12.24 12.57 -29.81
CA ASP A 832 -12.08 11.66 -30.94
C ASP A 832 -12.69 10.28 -30.62
N GLU A 833 -13.65 9.81 -31.42
CA GLU A 833 -14.35 8.52 -31.24
C GLU A 833 -13.42 7.30 -31.28
N SER A 834 -12.27 7.39 -31.97
CA SER A 834 -11.34 6.27 -32.11
C SER A 834 -10.39 6.12 -30.92
N THR A 835 -9.99 7.23 -30.32
CA THR A 835 -9.01 7.25 -29.20
C THR A 835 -9.66 7.57 -27.85
N HIS A 836 -10.89 8.06 -27.86
CA HIS A 836 -11.59 8.63 -26.70
C HIS A 836 -10.79 9.73 -26.01
N LEU A 837 -10.00 10.51 -26.76
CA LEU A 837 -9.20 11.64 -26.26
C LEU A 837 -9.70 12.99 -26.82
N PRO A 838 -9.69 14.08 -26.03
CA PRO A 838 -9.93 15.44 -26.51
C PRO A 838 -8.93 15.86 -27.59
N LYS A 839 -9.36 16.70 -28.55
CA LYS A 839 -8.54 17.07 -29.72
C LYS A 839 -7.61 18.26 -29.50
N THR A 840 -7.93 19.16 -28.59
CA THR A 840 -7.14 20.39 -28.35
C THR A 840 -6.81 20.57 -26.87
N ASP A 841 -5.76 21.34 -26.56
CA ASP A 841 -5.36 21.63 -25.17
C ASP A 841 -6.48 22.35 -24.39
N ALA A 842 -7.27 23.20 -25.08
CA ALA A 842 -8.43 23.86 -24.48
C ALA A 842 -9.53 22.84 -24.11
N ASP A 843 -9.76 21.84 -24.98
CA ASP A 843 -10.74 20.78 -24.71
C ASP A 843 -10.28 19.89 -23.54
N VAL A 844 -8.98 19.60 -23.44
CA VAL A 844 -8.38 18.87 -22.29
C VAL A 844 -8.61 19.63 -20.99
N TYR A 845 -8.29 20.92 -20.96
CA TYR A 845 -8.48 21.76 -19.77
C TYR A 845 -9.95 21.81 -19.34
N GLN A 846 -10.88 22.03 -20.29
CA GLN A 846 -12.31 22.06 -19.99
C GLN A 846 -12.82 20.72 -19.46
N PHE A 847 -12.32 19.61 -20.01
CA PHE A 847 -12.75 18.29 -19.57
C PHE A 847 -12.19 17.95 -18.18
N TYR A 848 -10.94 18.32 -17.88
CA TYR A 848 -10.38 18.20 -16.53
C TYR A 848 -11.17 19.00 -15.51
N ASP A 849 -11.62 20.21 -15.86
CA ASP A 849 -12.44 21.05 -14.98
C ASP A 849 -13.84 20.45 -14.75
N TYR A 850 -14.44 19.86 -15.78
CA TYR A 850 -15.69 19.10 -15.63
C TYR A 850 -15.51 17.90 -14.70
N LEU A 851 -14.49 17.08 -14.92
CA LEU A 851 -14.24 15.89 -14.11
C LEU A 851 -13.94 16.25 -12.65
N SER A 852 -13.11 17.26 -12.42
CA SER A 852 -12.73 17.72 -11.07
C SER A 852 -13.90 18.30 -10.28
N ASN A 853 -14.83 19.00 -10.94
CA ASN A 853 -16.00 19.61 -10.30
C ASN A 853 -17.23 18.69 -10.26
N SER A 854 -17.19 17.55 -10.94
CA SER A 854 -18.28 16.59 -10.91
C SER A 854 -18.41 15.93 -9.54
N VAL A 855 -19.65 15.77 -9.06
CA VAL A 855 -19.91 15.01 -7.82
C VAL A 855 -19.51 13.53 -8.00
N GLU A 856 -19.57 13.04 -9.24
CA GLU A 856 -19.29 11.66 -9.60
C GLU A 856 -17.79 11.33 -9.60
N TYR A 857 -16.97 12.14 -10.28
CA TYR A 857 -15.55 11.85 -10.49
C TYR A 857 -14.61 12.71 -9.65
N GLY A 858 -15.09 13.82 -9.08
CA GLY A 858 -14.25 14.86 -8.48
C GLY A 858 -13.28 14.35 -7.41
N VAL A 859 -13.74 13.47 -6.51
CA VAL A 859 -12.89 12.88 -5.45
C VAL A 859 -11.79 11.99 -6.04
N GLN A 860 -12.13 11.16 -7.03
CA GLN A 860 -11.17 10.27 -7.69
C GLN A 860 -10.15 11.05 -8.52
N VAL A 861 -10.61 12.13 -9.18
CA VAL A 861 -9.79 13.02 -10.00
C VAL A 861 -8.81 13.79 -9.13
N GLN A 862 -9.22 14.32 -7.98
CA GLN A 862 -8.31 14.95 -7.02
C GLN A 862 -7.20 14.00 -6.54
N GLY A 863 -7.46 12.70 -6.52
CA GLY A 863 -6.47 11.68 -6.19
C GLY A 863 -5.38 11.48 -7.25
N VAL A 864 -5.59 11.90 -8.51
CA VAL A 864 -4.65 11.67 -9.62
C VAL A 864 -4.27 12.92 -10.41
N LEU A 865 -4.95 14.05 -10.18
CA LEU A 865 -4.76 15.32 -10.87
C LEU A 865 -4.70 16.47 -9.84
N HIS A 866 -3.62 17.24 -9.90
CA HIS A 866 -3.35 18.34 -9.00
C HIS A 866 -3.49 19.67 -9.74
N LYS A 867 -4.18 20.62 -9.08
CA LYS A 867 -4.44 21.97 -9.59
C LYS A 867 -3.88 22.98 -8.60
N ASP A 868 -3.01 23.87 -9.07
CA ASP A 868 -2.48 24.99 -8.30
C ASP A 868 -2.97 26.31 -8.94
N GLY A 869 -3.82 27.04 -8.21
CA GLY A 869 -4.54 28.19 -8.76
C GLY A 869 -5.45 27.80 -9.94
N ASP A 870 -5.17 28.37 -11.11
CA ASP A 870 -5.90 28.12 -12.36
C ASP A 870 -5.16 27.15 -13.31
N GLU A 871 -4.02 26.59 -12.91
CA GLU A 871 -3.24 25.69 -13.77
C GLU A 871 -3.19 24.27 -13.18
N TYR A 872 -3.30 23.27 -14.07
CA TYR A 872 -3.05 21.87 -13.70
C TYR A 872 -1.55 21.59 -13.82
N THR A 873 -0.89 21.51 -12.67
CA THR A 873 0.58 21.51 -12.53
C THR A 873 1.18 20.13 -12.30
N ALA A 874 0.37 19.12 -11.93
CA ALA A 874 0.86 17.75 -11.80
C ALA A 874 -0.24 16.70 -12.01
N THR A 875 0.15 15.52 -12.46
CA THR A 875 -0.69 14.31 -12.50
C THR A 875 0.14 13.08 -12.17
N ILE A 876 -0.52 12.02 -11.69
CA ILE A 876 0.13 10.74 -11.40
C ILE A 876 -0.51 9.61 -12.21
N LEU A 877 0.33 8.66 -12.59
CA LEU A 877 -0.09 7.33 -13.02
C LEU A 877 0.29 6.35 -11.91
N ARG A 878 -0.71 5.77 -11.27
CA ARG A 878 -0.56 4.70 -10.28
C ARG A 878 -0.51 3.37 -11.01
N VAL A 879 0.54 2.61 -10.77
CA VAL A 879 0.77 1.29 -11.35
C VAL A 879 0.75 0.29 -10.22
N TYR A 880 -0.25 -0.60 -10.23
CA TYR A 880 -0.26 -1.69 -9.28
C TYR A 880 0.68 -2.77 -9.78
N VAL A 881 1.47 -3.36 -8.90
CA VAL A 881 2.47 -4.38 -9.25
C VAL A 881 2.27 -5.64 -8.43
N ASP A 882 2.49 -6.78 -9.08
CA ASP A 882 2.39 -8.11 -8.49
C ASP A 882 3.78 -8.76 -8.53
N ILE A 883 4.53 -8.58 -7.44
CA ILE A 883 5.84 -9.19 -7.24
C ILE A 883 5.70 -10.15 -6.06
N GLY A 884 5.73 -11.45 -6.36
CA GLY A 884 5.58 -12.51 -5.36
C GLY A 884 6.58 -12.38 -4.21
N SER A 885 6.13 -12.74 -3.00
CA SER A 885 6.81 -12.47 -1.72
C SER A 885 8.05 -13.33 -1.42
N ASP A 886 8.34 -14.37 -2.21
CA ASP A 886 9.25 -15.46 -1.82
C ASP A 886 10.35 -15.79 -2.84
N SER A 887 10.90 -14.77 -3.54
CA SER A 887 11.99 -14.99 -4.49
C SER A 887 13.36 -14.57 -3.91
N ASP A 888 14.33 -15.48 -4.00
CA ASP A 888 15.74 -15.26 -3.68
C ASP A 888 16.41 -14.21 -4.62
N ASP A 889 15.61 -13.68 -5.58
CA ASP A 889 15.98 -12.77 -6.68
C ASP A 889 15.15 -11.47 -6.70
N MET A 890 14.46 -11.12 -5.61
CA MET A 890 13.62 -9.92 -5.46
C MET A 890 14.31 -8.63 -5.93
N THR A 891 15.61 -8.47 -5.66
CA THR A 891 16.36 -7.31 -6.13
C THR A 891 16.40 -7.22 -7.66
N LYS A 892 16.57 -8.33 -8.37
CA LYS A 892 16.53 -8.33 -9.84
C LYS A 892 15.13 -8.08 -10.38
N GLN A 893 14.10 -8.57 -9.69
CA GLN A 893 12.71 -8.28 -10.06
C GLN A 893 12.42 -6.78 -9.93
N PHE A 894 12.86 -6.15 -8.84
CA PHE A 894 12.75 -4.70 -8.67
C PHE A 894 13.56 -3.93 -9.70
N GLU A 895 14.78 -4.39 -10.03
CA GLU A 895 15.59 -3.77 -11.10
C GLU A 895 14.94 -3.87 -12.48
N GLN A 896 14.29 -5.00 -12.77
CA GLN A 896 13.57 -5.20 -14.02
C GLN A 896 12.33 -4.31 -14.05
N LEU A 897 11.54 -4.25 -12.97
CA LEU A 897 10.39 -3.35 -12.86
C LEU A 897 10.81 -1.86 -12.99
N ASP A 898 11.86 -1.42 -12.31
CA ASP A 898 12.42 -0.06 -12.42
C ASP A 898 12.74 0.28 -13.88
N LYS A 899 13.34 -0.68 -14.60
CA LYS A 899 13.70 -0.54 -16.00
C LYS A 899 12.47 -0.52 -16.92
N ASP A 900 11.54 -1.44 -16.75
CA ASP A 900 10.33 -1.56 -17.57
C ASP A 900 9.50 -0.28 -17.44
N LEU A 901 9.23 0.18 -16.21
CA LEU A 901 8.52 1.43 -15.97
C LEU A 901 9.25 2.64 -16.57
N TYR A 902 10.58 2.68 -16.52
CA TYR A 902 11.37 3.76 -17.09
C TYR A 902 11.35 3.77 -18.63
N ASP A 903 11.46 2.61 -19.27
CA ASP A 903 11.44 2.44 -20.73
C ASP A 903 10.03 2.70 -21.32
N ASP A 904 9.00 2.46 -20.52
CA ASP A 904 7.60 2.69 -20.91
C ASP A 904 7.18 4.14 -20.87
N VAL A 905 7.81 4.96 -20.04
CA VAL A 905 7.55 6.40 -19.95
C VAL A 905 7.65 7.06 -21.32
N ALA A 906 6.51 7.55 -21.83
CA ALA A 906 6.46 8.35 -23.05
C ALA A 906 6.87 9.82 -22.79
N ALA A 907 7.04 10.59 -23.86
CA ALA A 907 7.23 12.03 -23.74
C ALA A 907 5.90 12.72 -23.39
N TYR A 908 5.88 13.57 -22.37
CA TYR A 908 4.71 14.32 -21.90
C TYR A 908 4.75 15.82 -22.29
N GLY A 909 5.36 16.14 -23.45
CA GLY A 909 5.62 17.52 -23.84
C GLY A 909 6.71 18.16 -22.97
N ASP A 910 6.43 19.32 -22.40
CA ASP A 910 7.35 20.04 -21.50
C ASP A 910 7.31 19.52 -20.05
N ALA A 911 6.39 18.61 -19.72
CA ALA A 911 6.26 18.05 -18.39
C ALA A 911 7.35 16.99 -18.10
N LYS A 912 7.91 17.03 -16.90
CA LYS A 912 8.94 16.11 -16.43
C LYS A 912 8.28 14.91 -15.76
N SER A 913 8.72 13.70 -16.08
CA SER A 913 8.28 12.46 -15.44
C SER A 913 9.33 11.87 -14.52
N ILE A 914 8.88 11.27 -13.42
CA ILE A 914 9.71 10.64 -12.41
C ILE A 914 9.01 9.36 -11.95
N VAL A 915 9.66 8.21 -12.13
CA VAL A 915 9.19 6.91 -11.63
C VAL A 915 9.60 6.76 -10.17
N THR A 916 8.66 6.40 -9.29
CA THR A 916 8.89 6.26 -7.85
C THR A 916 7.86 5.30 -7.22
N GLY A 917 8.02 5.02 -5.93
CA GLY A 917 7.12 4.18 -5.13
C GLY A 917 7.90 3.27 -4.17
N ASN A 918 7.20 2.51 -3.34
CA ASN A 918 7.79 1.89 -2.16
C ASN A 918 8.80 0.79 -2.51
N LEU A 919 8.55 -0.02 -3.54
CA LEU A 919 9.49 -1.07 -3.96
C LEU A 919 10.71 -0.46 -4.62
N LEU A 920 10.53 0.58 -5.44
CA LEU A 920 11.65 1.26 -6.09
C LEU A 920 12.51 2.07 -5.10
N ILE A 921 11.89 2.68 -4.09
CA ILE A 921 12.63 3.28 -2.96
C ILE A 921 13.40 2.19 -2.20
N THR A 922 12.80 1.03 -1.95
CA THR A 922 13.48 -0.13 -1.34
C THR A 922 14.68 -0.57 -2.18
N LEU A 923 14.55 -0.64 -3.50
CA LEU A 923 15.65 -0.91 -4.41
C LEU A 923 16.75 0.15 -4.33
N SER A 924 16.36 1.43 -4.28
CA SER A 924 17.28 2.54 -4.12
C SER A 924 18.03 2.43 -2.80
N ILE A 925 17.37 2.09 -1.69
CA ILE A 925 17.98 1.82 -0.39
C ILE A 925 18.99 0.66 -0.52
N LEU A 926 18.62 -0.46 -1.14
CA LEU A 926 19.50 -1.63 -1.32
C LEU A 926 20.78 -1.30 -2.11
N LYS A 927 20.64 -0.58 -3.24
CA LYS A 927 21.78 -0.15 -4.07
C LYS A 927 22.67 0.82 -3.29
N ASN A 928 22.06 1.84 -2.68
CA ASN A 928 22.75 2.86 -1.90
C ASN A 928 23.43 2.31 -0.64
N MET A 929 22.84 1.30 0.01
CA MET A 929 23.43 0.57 1.14
C MET A 929 24.76 -0.06 0.76
N THR A 930 24.79 -0.77 -0.37
CA THR A 930 25.99 -1.47 -0.85
C THR A 930 27.06 -0.47 -1.28
N GLU A 931 26.69 0.56 -2.03
CA GLU A 931 27.60 1.63 -2.44
C GLU A 931 28.16 2.40 -1.23
N SER A 932 27.29 2.81 -0.31
CA SER A 932 27.67 3.47 0.95
C SER A 932 28.64 2.64 1.76
N GLN A 933 28.44 1.32 1.85
CA GLN A 933 29.33 0.46 2.62
C GLN A 933 30.74 0.46 2.04
N ILE A 934 30.86 0.28 0.72
CA ILE A 934 32.15 0.24 0.03
C ILE A 934 32.86 1.59 0.18
N LEU A 935 32.13 2.68 -0.06
CA LEU A 935 32.66 4.03 0.00
C LEU A 935 33.08 4.41 1.42
N SER A 936 32.20 4.26 2.41
CA SER A 936 32.49 4.61 3.82
C SER A 936 33.59 3.74 4.42
N THR A 937 33.59 2.42 4.18
CA THR A 937 34.65 1.53 4.66
C THR A 937 36.00 1.87 4.00
N GLY A 938 36.00 2.18 2.70
CA GLY A 938 37.20 2.60 1.98
C GLY A 938 37.78 3.91 2.51
N ILE A 939 36.93 4.93 2.69
CA ILE A 939 37.32 6.23 3.28
C ILE A 939 37.84 6.03 4.70
N CYS A 940 37.14 5.25 5.53
CA CYS A 940 37.54 4.94 6.90
C CYS A 940 38.94 4.29 6.94
N PHE A 941 39.18 3.30 6.07
CA PHE A 941 40.45 2.59 5.98
C PHE A 941 41.59 3.52 5.58
N ILE A 942 41.38 4.37 4.56
CA ILE A 942 42.38 5.35 4.10
C ILE A 942 42.68 6.37 5.18
N LEU A 943 41.65 6.95 5.81
CA LEU A 943 41.81 7.94 6.88
C LEU A 943 42.57 7.33 8.07
N ALA A 944 42.21 6.12 8.49
CA ALA A 944 42.91 5.40 9.55
C ALA A 944 44.39 5.14 9.20
N ALA A 945 44.68 4.70 7.97
CA ALA A 945 46.05 4.46 7.52
C ALA A 945 46.90 5.75 7.47
N ILE A 946 46.33 6.85 6.97
CA ILE A 946 46.97 8.18 6.97
C ILE A 946 47.24 8.62 8.41
N MET A 947 46.24 8.50 9.27
CA MET A 947 46.28 8.98 10.64
C MET A 947 47.31 8.21 11.49
N LEU A 948 47.35 6.88 11.40
CA LEU A 948 48.38 6.06 12.06
C LEU A 948 49.78 6.35 11.49
N SER A 949 49.90 6.58 10.18
CA SER A 949 51.17 6.95 9.55
C SER A 949 51.70 8.28 10.07
N LEU A 950 50.82 9.26 10.28
CA LEU A 950 51.14 10.57 10.87
C LEU A 950 51.53 10.45 12.35
N ILE A 951 50.76 9.69 13.14
CA ILE A 951 51.04 9.48 14.58
C ILE A 951 52.42 8.86 14.78
N TYR A 952 52.68 7.76 14.07
CA TYR A 952 53.94 7.03 14.21
C TYR A 952 55.10 7.69 13.45
N ARG A 953 54.83 8.75 12.68
CA ARG A 953 55.79 9.42 11.80
C ARG A 953 56.55 8.43 10.89
N ASN A 954 55.90 7.32 10.56
CA ASN A 954 56.47 6.23 9.79
C ASN A 954 55.34 5.47 9.07
N PRO A 955 55.24 5.60 7.73
CA PRO A 955 54.13 4.99 6.99
C PRO A 955 54.14 3.46 7.07
N ILE A 956 55.32 2.84 7.17
CA ILE A 956 55.40 1.37 7.27
C ILE A 956 54.84 0.89 8.62
N LEU A 957 55.11 1.61 9.71
CA LEU A 957 54.61 1.23 11.03
C LEU A 957 53.09 1.44 11.12
N GLY A 958 52.58 2.53 10.52
CA GLY A 958 51.13 2.76 10.38
C GLY A 958 50.43 1.64 9.60
N LEU A 959 50.97 1.25 8.44
CA LEU A 959 50.42 0.15 7.64
C LEU A 959 50.51 -1.20 8.35
N ILE A 960 51.58 -1.47 9.12
CA ILE A 960 51.67 -2.70 9.93
C ILE A 960 50.56 -2.76 10.99
N ALA A 961 50.26 -1.64 11.63
CA ALA A 961 49.19 -1.55 12.63
C ALA A 961 47.78 -1.79 12.03
N MET A 962 47.59 -1.60 10.71
CA MET A 962 46.33 -1.89 10.02
C MET A 962 46.10 -3.38 9.71
N ILE A 963 47.15 -4.22 9.74
CA ILE A 963 47.06 -5.63 9.33
C ILE A 963 46.03 -6.43 10.16
N PRO A 964 46.02 -6.36 11.51
CA PRO A 964 45.06 -7.13 12.31
C PRO A 964 43.60 -6.78 12.00
N VAL A 965 43.33 -5.49 11.82
CA VAL A 965 42.01 -4.95 11.50
C VAL A 965 41.56 -5.43 10.13
N THR A 966 42.43 -5.37 9.13
CA THR A 966 42.14 -5.87 7.77
C THR A 966 41.76 -7.36 7.79
N ILE A 967 42.52 -8.17 8.53
CA ILE A 967 42.24 -9.61 8.69
C ILE A 967 40.88 -9.81 9.38
N SER A 968 40.61 -9.03 10.42
CA SER A 968 39.38 -9.12 11.19
C SER A 968 38.13 -8.77 10.36
N ILE A 969 38.23 -7.77 9.48
CA ILE A 969 37.16 -7.41 8.53
C ILE A 969 36.86 -8.58 7.58
N ILE A 970 37.88 -9.19 7.00
CA ILE A 970 37.70 -10.35 6.11
C ILE A 970 37.05 -11.52 6.87
N TRP A 971 37.51 -11.78 8.10
CA TRP A 971 36.98 -12.87 8.91
C TRP A 971 35.53 -12.64 9.34
N VAL A 972 35.15 -11.42 9.73
CA VAL A 972 33.76 -11.16 10.12
C VAL A 972 32.82 -11.22 8.91
N LEU A 973 33.18 -10.60 7.77
CA LEU A 973 32.35 -10.67 6.56
C LEU A 973 32.19 -12.12 6.07
N GLY A 974 33.25 -12.93 6.12
CA GLY A 974 33.17 -14.35 5.80
C GLY A 974 32.34 -15.15 6.81
N THR A 975 32.43 -14.79 8.10
CA THR A 975 31.62 -15.41 9.16
C THR A 975 30.13 -15.13 8.97
N MET A 976 29.76 -13.92 8.53
CA MET A 976 28.36 -13.58 8.22
C MET A 976 27.75 -14.53 7.19
N TYR A 977 28.50 -14.86 6.13
CA TYR A 977 28.07 -15.84 5.14
C TYR A 977 27.83 -17.23 5.76
N PHE A 978 28.76 -17.74 6.56
CA PHE A 978 28.62 -19.08 7.17
C PHE A 978 27.49 -19.17 8.21
N ILE A 979 27.17 -18.06 8.89
CA ILE A 979 26.04 -17.99 9.82
C ILE A 979 24.71 -17.79 9.07
N GLY A 980 24.75 -17.39 7.80
CA GLY A 980 23.57 -17.09 6.99
C GLY A 980 22.98 -15.69 7.25
N TYR A 981 23.79 -14.76 7.76
CA TYR A 981 23.37 -13.37 7.96
C TYR A 981 23.64 -12.56 6.68
N SER A 982 22.66 -11.74 6.28
CA SER A 982 22.78 -10.79 5.19
C SER A 982 23.35 -9.45 5.65
N LEU A 983 23.84 -8.65 4.69
CA LEU A 983 24.16 -7.24 4.91
C LEU A 983 22.87 -6.43 4.98
N ASN A 984 22.55 -5.97 6.18
CA ASN A 984 21.43 -5.09 6.49
C ASN A 984 21.92 -3.73 6.99
N ILE A 985 20.99 -2.80 7.25
CA ILE A 985 21.31 -1.40 7.59
C ILE A 985 22.20 -1.27 8.85
N LEU A 986 22.08 -2.20 9.80
CA LEU A 986 22.91 -2.20 11.01
C LEU A 986 24.26 -2.88 10.80
N THR A 987 24.29 -4.05 10.18
CA THR A 987 25.51 -4.86 9.99
C THR A 987 26.48 -4.21 9.01
N ILE A 988 26.01 -3.37 8.08
CA ILE A 988 26.87 -2.55 7.22
C ILE A 988 27.80 -1.64 8.02
N THR A 989 27.35 -1.13 9.18
CA THR A 989 28.18 -0.26 10.03
C THR A 989 29.33 -1.01 10.72
N VAL A 990 29.26 -2.35 10.80
CA VAL A 990 30.24 -3.15 11.55
C VAL A 990 31.63 -3.06 10.94
N THR A 991 31.78 -2.95 9.61
CA THR A 991 33.11 -2.84 8.98
C THR A 991 33.85 -1.57 9.41
N CYS A 992 33.15 -0.42 9.41
CA CYS A 992 33.70 0.84 9.90
C CYS A 992 33.94 0.83 11.42
N ILE A 993 33.04 0.22 12.21
CA ILE A 993 33.24 0.03 13.66
C ILE A 993 34.46 -0.86 13.92
N THR A 994 34.69 -1.89 13.10
CA THR A 994 35.87 -2.76 13.17
C THR A 994 37.15 -1.95 12.97
N ILE A 995 37.14 -0.99 12.04
CA ILE A 995 38.28 -0.12 11.82
C ILE A 995 38.49 0.80 13.01
N GLY A 996 37.46 1.51 13.47
CA GLY A 996 37.58 2.41 14.62
C GLY A 996 38.05 1.68 15.87
N VAL A 997 37.21 0.77 16.38
CA VAL A 997 37.42 0.11 17.67
C VAL A 997 38.51 -0.97 17.59
N GLY A 998 38.60 -1.70 16.48
CA GLY A 998 39.58 -2.78 16.33
C GLY A 998 41.03 -2.28 16.20
N ILE A 999 41.24 -1.06 15.71
CA ILE A 999 42.58 -0.45 15.61
C ILE A 999 43.18 -0.19 16.99
N ASP A 1000 42.35 0.09 18.00
CA ASP A 1000 42.83 0.47 19.33
C ASP A 1000 43.74 -0.61 19.93
N TYR A 1001 43.37 -1.89 19.77
CA TYR A 1001 44.20 -3.02 20.21
C TYR A 1001 45.54 -3.07 19.49
N ALA A 1002 45.55 -2.81 18.18
CA ALA A 1002 46.78 -2.74 17.41
C ALA A 1002 47.66 -1.55 17.85
N CYS A 1003 47.05 -0.41 18.19
CA CYS A 1003 47.74 0.78 18.70
C CYS A 1003 48.43 0.51 20.05
N TYR A 1004 47.72 -0.08 21.02
CA TYR A 1004 48.30 -0.41 22.33
C TYR A 1004 49.48 -1.38 22.22
N ILE A 1005 49.33 -2.41 21.39
CA ILE A 1005 50.39 -3.41 21.15
C ILE A 1005 51.58 -2.78 20.44
N THR A 1006 51.35 -1.96 19.40
CA THR A 1006 52.41 -1.30 18.63
C THR A 1006 53.19 -0.30 19.48
N GLU A 1007 52.51 0.54 20.26
CA GLU A 1007 53.18 1.53 21.12
C GLU A 1007 53.99 0.84 22.22
N ARG A 1008 53.45 -0.21 22.84
CA ARG A 1008 54.20 -0.96 23.85
C ARG A 1008 55.40 -1.66 23.25
N PHE A 1009 55.25 -2.32 22.11
CA PHE A 1009 56.36 -2.95 21.40
C PHE A 1009 57.45 -1.93 21.10
N ARG A 1010 57.07 -0.75 20.60
CA ARG A 1010 58.02 0.34 20.32
C ARG A 1010 58.77 0.78 21.57
N LEU A 1011 58.05 1.05 22.66
CA LEU A 1011 58.64 1.45 23.93
C LEU A 1011 59.62 0.41 24.50
N VAL A 1012 59.31 -0.89 24.41
CA VAL A 1012 60.20 -1.94 24.92
C VAL A 1012 61.37 -2.19 23.96
N ALA A 1013 61.13 -2.17 22.65
CA ALA A 1013 62.18 -2.33 21.65
C ALA A 1013 63.23 -1.22 21.76
N ASP A 1014 62.80 0.04 21.88
CA ASP A 1014 63.70 1.19 22.05
C ASP A 1014 64.49 1.14 23.37
N LYS A 1015 63.89 0.59 24.44
CA LYS A 1015 64.55 0.46 25.75
C LYS A 1015 65.52 -0.70 25.84
N THR A 1016 65.20 -1.86 25.24
CA THR A 1016 65.93 -3.11 25.50
C THR A 1016 66.88 -3.53 24.39
N GLY A 1017 66.67 -3.08 23.14
CA GLY A 1017 67.51 -3.53 22.02
C GLY A 1017 67.19 -4.96 21.51
N ASP A 1018 66.26 -5.67 22.14
CA ASP A 1018 65.96 -7.09 21.92
C ASP A 1018 64.52 -7.31 21.47
N VAL A 1019 64.36 -7.85 20.26
CA VAL A 1019 63.06 -8.13 19.63
C VAL A 1019 62.27 -9.21 20.39
N THR A 1020 62.93 -10.23 20.92
CA THR A 1020 62.26 -11.35 21.62
C THR A 1020 61.72 -10.91 22.97
N LYS A 1021 62.51 -10.12 23.72
CA LYS A 1021 62.05 -9.46 24.95
C LYS A 1021 60.93 -8.46 24.66
N ALA A 1022 61.04 -7.67 23.58
CA ALA A 1022 59.99 -6.74 23.18
C ALA A 1022 58.64 -7.42 22.91
N VAL A 1023 58.62 -8.54 22.18
CA VAL A 1023 57.39 -9.33 21.97
C VAL A 1023 56.86 -9.91 23.28
N THR A 1024 57.73 -10.56 24.06
CA THR A 1024 57.33 -11.26 25.29
C THR A 1024 56.75 -10.30 26.33
N GLU A 1025 57.38 -9.15 26.54
CA GLU A 1025 56.90 -8.15 27.49
C GLU A 1025 55.64 -7.42 27.00
N THR A 1026 55.52 -7.20 25.70
CA THR A 1026 54.32 -6.60 25.11
C THR A 1026 53.09 -7.49 25.30
N ILE A 1027 53.20 -8.77 24.96
CA ILE A 1027 52.09 -9.72 25.10
C ILE A 1027 51.80 -10.00 26.59
N SER A 1028 52.82 -10.23 27.42
CA SER A 1028 52.59 -10.56 28.84
C SER A 1028 51.96 -9.42 29.63
N ARG A 1029 52.44 -8.17 29.48
CA ARG A 1029 51.91 -7.03 30.24
C ARG A 1029 50.71 -6.40 29.55
N THR A 1030 50.89 -5.86 28.34
CA THR A 1030 49.83 -5.12 27.64
C THR A 1030 48.75 -6.05 27.11
N GLY A 1031 49.10 -7.24 26.61
CA GLY A 1031 48.11 -8.22 26.16
C GLY A 1031 47.12 -8.64 27.25
N SER A 1032 47.54 -8.71 28.52
CA SER A 1032 46.63 -9.01 29.64
C SER A 1032 45.61 -7.89 29.90
N ALA A 1033 46.01 -6.63 29.76
CA ALA A 1033 45.11 -5.48 29.91
C ALA A 1033 44.14 -5.39 28.72
N VAL A 1034 44.67 -5.58 27.50
CA VAL A 1034 43.88 -5.59 26.25
C VAL A 1034 42.87 -6.73 26.23
N LEU A 1035 43.18 -7.92 26.78
CA LEU A 1035 42.21 -9.02 26.90
C LEU A 1035 41.02 -8.66 27.79
N ILE A 1036 41.28 -7.99 28.92
CA ILE A 1036 40.20 -7.56 29.83
C ILE A 1036 39.32 -6.52 29.14
N ALA A 1037 39.93 -5.56 28.44
CA ALA A 1037 39.21 -4.57 27.64
C ALA A 1037 38.36 -5.25 26.56
N ALA A 1038 38.95 -6.14 25.75
CA ALA A 1038 38.26 -6.87 24.70
C ALA A 1038 37.10 -7.70 25.23
N LEU A 1039 37.27 -8.46 26.32
CA LEU A 1039 36.18 -9.22 26.93
C LEU A 1039 35.05 -8.29 27.42
N SER A 1040 35.38 -7.15 28.02
CA SER A 1040 34.37 -6.21 28.50
C SER A 1040 33.53 -5.62 27.36
N SER A 1041 34.17 -5.26 26.25
CA SER A 1041 33.49 -4.77 25.06
C SER A 1041 32.68 -5.89 24.40
N MET A 1042 33.26 -7.08 24.22
CA MET A 1042 32.57 -8.25 23.65
C MET A 1042 31.29 -8.60 24.40
N PHE A 1043 31.33 -8.66 25.74
CA PHE A 1043 30.12 -8.92 26.52
C PHE A 1043 29.15 -7.74 26.48
N GLY A 1044 29.64 -6.49 26.42
CA GLY A 1044 28.82 -5.29 26.27
C GLY A 1044 27.99 -5.31 24.98
N PHE A 1045 28.60 -5.66 23.84
CA PHE A 1045 27.88 -5.85 22.58
C PHE A 1045 27.07 -7.15 22.57
N GLY A 1046 27.58 -8.21 23.19
CA GLY A 1046 26.91 -9.51 23.28
C GLY A 1046 25.56 -9.45 23.99
N VAL A 1047 25.28 -8.44 24.81
CA VAL A 1047 23.94 -8.24 25.41
C VAL A 1047 22.87 -8.01 24.36
N LEU A 1048 23.21 -7.37 23.24
CA LEU A 1048 22.28 -7.19 22.13
C LEU A 1048 21.85 -8.52 21.50
N ALA A 1049 22.56 -9.63 21.74
CA ALA A 1049 22.10 -10.96 21.33
C ALA A 1049 20.75 -11.38 21.97
N PHE A 1050 20.30 -10.66 23.01
CA PHE A 1050 18.99 -10.83 23.64
C PHE A 1050 17.98 -9.75 23.21
N ALA A 1051 18.32 -8.90 22.23
CA ALA A 1051 17.39 -7.93 21.69
C ALA A 1051 16.23 -8.64 20.99
N PRO A 1052 14.97 -8.22 21.18
CA PRO A 1052 13.81 -8.80 20.50
C PRO A 1052 13.78 -8.45 19.01
N ILE A 1053 14.60 -7.49 18.56
CA ILE A 1053 14.70 -7.03 17.17
C ILE A 1053 15.84 -7.79 16.48
N PRO A 1054 15.57 -8.63 15.45
CA PRO A 1054 16.60 -9.48 14.84
C PRO A 1054 17.80 -8.71 14.26
N PRO A 1055 17.64 -7.58 13.54
CA PRO A 1055 18.78 -6.79 13.06
C PRO A 1055 19.71 -6.30 14.19
N GLN A 1056 19.16 -5.93 15.35
CA GLN A 1056 19.95 -5.52 16.52
C GLN A 1056 20.67 -6.72 17.14
N GLN A 1057 20.01 -7.88 17.18
CA GLN A 1057 20.58 -9.13 17.62
C GLN A 1057 21.80 -9.52 16.79
N GLN A 1058 21.64 -9.53 15.46
CA GLN A 1058 22.71 -9.80 14.51
C GLN A 1058 23.85 -8.79 14.66
N PHE A 1059 23.53 -7.49 14.74
CA PHE A 1059 24.53 -6.44 14.95
C PHE A 1059 25.35 -6.67 16.23
N GLY A 1060 24.70 -7.02 17.34
CA GLY A 1060 25.34 -7.34 18.62
C GLY A 1060 26.31 -8.50 18.54
N ILE A 1061 25.84 -9.62 17.98
CA ILE A 1061 26.62 -10.86 17.82
C ILE A 1061 27.80 -10.63 16.91
N ILE A 1062 27.58 -10.05 15.73
CA ILE A 1062 28.64 -9.78 14.75
C ILE A 1062 29.66 -8.79 15.33
N THR A 1063 29.23 -7.73 16.02
CA THR A 1063 30.18 -6.79 16.65
C THR A 1063 31.00 -7.46 17.76
N ALA A 1064 30.41 -8.33 18.57
CA ALA A 1064 31.15 -9.10 19.57
C ALA A 1064 32.19 -10.04 18.93
N ILE A 1065 31.83 -10.72 17.84
CA ILE A 1065 32.75 -11.57 17.07
C ILE A 1065 33.87 -10.72 16.44
N THR A 1066 33.54 -9.55 15.89
CA THR A 1066 34.52 -8.61 15.35
C THR A 1066 35.57 -8.22 16.37
N LEU A 1067 35.16 -7.86 17.58
CA LEU A 1067 36.10 -7.46 18.65
C LEU A 1067 36.97 -8.64 19.09
N LEU A 1068 36.40 -9.84 19.12
CA LEU A 1068 37.17 -11.06 19.35
C LEU A 1068 38.22 -11.28 18.28
N TYR A 1069 37.86 -11.14 17.00
CA TYR A 1069 38.81 -11.26 15.88
C TYR A 1069 39.87 -10.17 15.90
N ALA A 1070 39.51 -8.91 16.19
CA ALA A 1070 40.44 -7.80 16.32
C ALA A 1070 41.45 -8.07 17.45
N PHE A 1071 40.99 -8.59 18.59
CA PHE A 1071 41.84 -9.00 19.70
C PHE A 1071 42.77 -10.15 19.32
N ILE A 1072 42.23 -11.23 18.76
CA ILE A 1072 42.98 -12.43 18.37
C ILE A 1072 44.08 -12.06 17.36
N THR A 1073 43.74 -11.31 16.31
CA THR A 1073 44.71 -10.91 15.28
C THR A 1073 45.77 -9.96 15.84
N SER A 1074 45.39 -9.05 16.74
CA SER A 1074 46.32 -8.10 17.38
C SER A 1074 47.29 -8.76 18.36
N ILE A 1075 46.91 -9.88 19.00
CA ILE A 1075 47.82 -10.64 19.88
C ILE A 1075 48.63 -11.68 19.12
N LEU A 1076 48.02 -12.42 18.20
CA LEU A 1076 48.68 -13.55 17.52
C LEU A 1076 49.53 -13.11 16.34
N VAL A 1077 49.05 -12.15 15.53
CA VAL A 1077 49.67 -11.79 14.23
C VAL A 1077 50.58 -10.57 14.37
N LEU A 1078 50.07 -9.48 14.94
CA LEU A 1078 50.77 -8.20 14.97
C LEU A 1078 52.18 -8.25 15.60
N PRO A 1079 52.41 -8.87 16.76
CA PRO A 1079 53.74 -8.88 17.38
C PRO A 1079 54.76 -9.65 16.54
N LEU A 1080 54.32 -10.68 15.80
CA LEU A 1080 55.18 -11.45 14.90
C LEU A 1080 55.56 -10.65 13.66
N VAL A 1081 54.62 -9.87 13.10
CA VAL A 1081 54.90 -8.95 11.98
C VAL A 1081 55.88 -7.86 12.42
N LEU A 1082 55.63 -7.24 13.58
CA LEU A 1082 56.51 -6.23 14.17
C LEU A 1082 57.90 -6.79 14.45
N ALA A 1083 57.99 -8.02 14.98
CA ALA A 1083 59.27 -8.69 15.23
C ALA A 1083 60.07 -8.92 13.94
N ARG A 1084 59.41 -9.38 12.88
CA ARG A 1084 60.05 -9.62 11.57
C ARG A 1084 60.52 -8.31 10.94
N TRP A 1085 59.69 -7.27 11.01
CA TRP A 1085 60.06 -5.92 10.53
C TRP A 1085 61.22 -5.32 11.33
N ALA A 1086 61.20 -5.42 12.66
CA ALA A 1086 62.25 -4.93 13.54
C ALA A 1086 63.58 -5.66 13.29
N ASN A 1087 63.56 -6.99 13.10
CA ASN A 1087 64.74 -7.77 12.73
C ASN A 1087 65.31 -7.37 11.37
N TRP A 1088 64.44 -7.17 10.37
CA TRP A 1088 64.86 -6.69 9.04
C TRP A 1088 65.51 -5.30 9.11
N ARG A 1089 64.92 -4.38 9.91
CA ARG A 1089 65.43 -3.02 10.06
C ARG A 1089 66.72 -2.97 10.87
N LYS A 1090 66.83 -3.76 11.94
CA LYS A 1090 68.08 -3.94 12.71
C LYS A 1090 69.21 -4.43 11.79
N LYS A 1091 68.92 -5.39 10.90
CA LYS A 1091 69.90 -5.92 9.93
C LYS A 1091 70.32 -4.90 8.86
N ARG A 1092 69.43 -4.00 8.40
CA ARG A 1092 69.74 -3.00 7.35
C ARG A 1092 70.25 -1.65 7.85
N LYS A 1093 69.72 -1.15 8.97
CA LYS A 1093 69.97 0.22 9.46
C LYS A 1093 70.72 0.29 10.79
N GLY A 1094 70.99 -0.85 11.44
CA GLY A 1094 71.71 -0.93 12.72
C GLY A 1094 70.89 -0.62 13.97
N TYR A 1095 69.64 -0.16 13.82
CA TYR A 1095 68.72 0.13 14.93
C TYR A 1095 67.30 -0.37 14.60
N MET A 1096 66.48 -0.61 15.63
CA MET A 1096 65.14 -1.17 15.45
C MET A 1096 64.09 -0.11 15.10
N ILE A 1097 64.00 0.99 15.84
CA ILE A 1097 62.98 2.03 15.60
C ILE A 1097 63.60 3.43 15.50
N HIS A 1098 64.33 3.89 16.53
CA HIS A 1098 65.07 5.15 16.51
C HIS A 1098 66.60 4.97 16.41
N PRO A 1099 67.33 5.85 15.70
CA PRO A 1099 68.79 5.85 15.68
C PRO A 1099 69.34 6.32 17.04
N GLY A 1100 69.91 5.41 17.82
CA GLY A 1100 70.57 5.70 19.11
C GLY A 1100 70.73 4.44 19.98
N ALA A 1101 71.67 4.47 20.92
CA ALA A 1101 71.80 3.42 21.93
C ALA A 1101 70.57 3.38 22.85
N PRO A 1102 70.14 2.20 23.35
CA PRO A 1102 69.06 2.11 24.32
C PRO A 1102 69.38 3.01 25.51
N LYS A 1103 68.44 3.88 25.91
CA LYS A 1103 68.62 4.74 27.09
C LYS A 1103 68.75 3.84 28.33
N GLY A 1104 69.96 3.78 28.89
CA GLY A 1104 70.26 3.07 30.13
C GLY A 1104 69.46 3.61 31.32
N LEU A 1105 69.18 2.72 32.27
CA LEU A 1105 68.54 3.03 33.54
C LEU A 1105 69.54 3.73 34.48
N ASP A 1106 69.54 5.06 34.52
CA ASP A 1106 70.07 5.77 35.68
C ASP A 1106 69.02 5.70 36.80
N GLY A 1107 69.23 4.81 37.78
CA GLY A 1107 68.57 4.92 39.09
C GLY A 1107 67.64 3.79 39.55
N ILE A 1108 67.94 2.52 39.25
CA ILE A 1108 67.38 1.40 40.04
C ILE A 1108 68.57 0.55 40.49
N ALA A 1109 68.74 0.46 41.82
CA ALA A 1109 69.78 -0.33 42.47
C ALA A 1109 69.81 -1.77 41.91
N GLU A 1110 71.02 -2.25 41.68
CA GLU A 1110 71.33 -3.66 41.47
C GLU A 1110 70.81 -4.46 42.67
N ASP A 1111 69.81 -5.31 42.43
CA ASP A 1111 69.64 -6.53 43.23
C ASP A 1111 70.33 -7.66 42.44
N SER A 1112 71.32 -8.23 43.11
CA SER A 1112 72.15 -9.36 42.69
C SER A 1112 71.36 -10.65 42.53
N GLU A 1113 71.97 -11.57 41.79
CA GLU A 1113 71.62 -13.00 41.59
C GLU A 1113 70.64 -13.31 40.45
N TYR A 1114 71.22 -13.62 39.28
CA TYR A 1114 71.04 -14.90 38.59
C TYR A 1114 72.14 -15.00 37.52
N THR A 1115 73.33 -15.39 37.97
CA THR A 1115 74.26 -16.14 37.12
C THR A 1115 73.69 -17.55 37.00
N ASP A 1116 73.44 -18.01 35.79
CA ASP A 1116 73.61 -19.43 35.50
C ASP A 1116 74.17 -19.61 34.09
N GLU A 1117 75.17 -20.46 34.05
CA GLU A 1117 75.99 -20.85 32.92
C GLU A 1117 75.22 -21.69 31.89
N GLN A 1118 75.74 -21.66 30.66
CA GLN A 1118 75.48 -22.52 29.48
C GLN A 1118 74.37 -22.11 28.51
#